data_AF-R7TNN5-F1
#
_entry.id   AF-R7TNN5-F1
#
_cell.length_a   1.000
_cell.length_b   1.000
_cell.length_c   1.000
_cell.angle_alpha   90.00
_cell.angle_beta   90.00
_cell.angle_gamma   90.00
#
_symmetry.space_group_name_H-M   'P 1'
#
loop_
_entity.id
_entity.type
_entity.pdbx_description
1 polymer ?
#
loop_
_entity_poly.entity_id
_entity_poly.type
_entity_poly.pdbx_seq_one_letter_code
_entity_poly.pdbx_strand_id
1 'polypeptide(L)'
;MRLFLIFYIAISIPPTFFIGDAKIISRMNWGVVFHETANVLNGASVYYHTFAIPTPRFPELNLPRINCGNQSIVAQFIYCDAANELLDAVRQSGQDKIRHANTRLRTALDVLPDFNRAMMMMAGKRRRNKRDDNDITSDEMNTKRKRKTVEDEENKKKKKKKKEEKKDEDLYAYMLLSNDNEKPIRYGHRRLMKRDIQPMHCDEDSRGNFFDDLRSGIFGVATQSQVKVVANQICRINNVIGLNSQEIVQTNSRLSSLSQETNARLDNTASAITNLNERVQETRLSLQKLAQDMGLSLRSINAKINAEIRGTHIFLSLLSEIQKYDEEMDSIETKIDNFVEGINQLITGYLPPSLVPQTRLKRIITDIMLTLSKGGVVVGGGGNNNGENYSKNNNGSKSRSSSRSSSNTNDIALVETRPNFYYMINTIISTRADDKVYIMVPFPLRADGGGLMTLYRVEDIPITLNSTSQVTTRVVNVPDFLAISMDENYFSEYSATDIVMCKGDALLTCSSERSLRSINDPSCIMAIFANHGKHVNNVCDFAMEMKSLPSSATKIAPDLYYLHSSRVANEHNHDNRDDGVEKKTKTTIAPWLIKCLDLSGGGEETSHPITPCAGCTHRLPCGCALIATGEFSIPRRLCDASDIGLSNDEHEENDGDIHQRRYIINLPFANALYGDEYDIDFNGEHMFVREPEISFPIFQPFSEDFTAAIDRDKTFSMNMSSYIAAMEVENRVYSDKASAALGESKAFINKTLSDLEDQEKERDRLSWLTVLTPSTAEEAVIVGIALPIIAIILNIFVICKTKF
;
A
#
# COMPACT_ATOMS: atom_id res chain seq x y z
N MET A 1 -16.40 1.07 -26.83
CA MET A 1 -15.07 1.68 -26.61
C MET A 1 -14.92 2.35 -25.24
N ARG A 2 -15.84 3.24 -24.78
CA ARG A 2 -15.74 3.86 -23.43
C ARG A 2 -15.84 2.87 -22.25
N LEU A 3 -16.69 1.84 -22.35
CA LEU A 3 -16.77 0.76 -21.34
C LEU A 3 -15.49 -0.09 -21.26
N PHE A 4 -14.83 -0.33 -22.39
CA PHE A 4 -13.54 -1.03 -22.44
C PHE A 4 -12.41 -0.21 -21.82
N LEU A 5 -12.45 1.12 -21.94
CA LEU A 5 -11.44 1.99 -21.34
C LEU A 5 -11.56 2.04 -19.80
N ILE A 6 -12.79 1.99 -19.28
CA ILE A 6 -13.04 1.90 -17.83
C ILE A 6 -12.59 0.54 -17.29
N PHE A 7 -12.86 -0.55 -18.02
CA PHE A 7 -12.39 -1.89 -17.64
C PHE A 7 -10.85 -2.01 -17.71
N TYR A 8 -10.21 -1.41 -18.71
CA TYR A 8 -8.76 -1.43 -18.83
C TYR A 8 -8.09 -0.60 -17.74
N ILE A 9 -8.65 0.56 -17.38
CA ILE A 9 -8.16 1.36 -16.24
C ILE A 9 -8.35 0.60 -14.91
N ALA A 10 -9.48 -0.11 -14.73
CA ALA A 10 -9.71 -0.91 -13.52
C ALA A 10 -8.78 -2.13 -13.39
N ILE A 11 -8.36 -2.75 -14.50
CA ILE A 11 -7.42 -3.89 -14.50
C ILE A 11 -5.96 -3.43 -14.46
N SER A 12 -5.65 -2.21 -14.93
CA SER A 12 -4.28 -1.67 -14.98
C SER A 12 -3.85 -0.95 -13.69
N ILE A 13 -4.76 -0.78 -12.72
CA ILE A 13 -4.33 -0.48 -11.35
C ILE A 13 -3.66 -1.78 -10.90
N PRO A 14 -2.31 -1.83 -10.75
CA PRO A 14 -1.66 -3.01 -10.18
C PRO A 14 -2.43 -3.32 -8.91
N PRO A 15 -2.75 -4.59 -8.59
CA PRO A 15 -3.47 -4.91 -7.36
C PRO A 15 -2.74 -4.17 -6.26
N THR A 16 -3.32 -3.04 -5.84
CA THR A 16 -2.89 -2.30 -4.68
C THR A 16 -3.24 -3.32 -3.65
N PHE A 17 -2.23 -4.11 -3.28
CA PHE A 17 -2.30 -5.05 -2.19
C PHE A 17 -3.12 -4.32 -1.17
N PHE A 18 -4.29 -4.85 -0.85
CA PHE A 18 -5.11 -4.30 0.21
C PHE A 18 -4.13 -4.20 1.37
N ILE A 19 -3.66 -2.98 1.63
CA ILE A 19 -2.82 -2.68 2.77
C ILE A 19 -3.85 -2.87 3.86
N GLY A 20 -3.95 -4.11 4.36
CA GLY A 20 -4.85 -4.44 5.45
C GLY A 20 -4.63 -3.37 6.50
N ASP A 21 -5.73 -2.82 7.03
CA ASP A 21 -5.71 -1.58 7.80
C ASP A 21 -4.46 -1.51 8.67
N ALA A 22 -3.58 -0.59 8.31
CA ALA A 22 -2.27 -0.45 8.96
C ALA A 22 -2.50 -0.43 10.48
N LYS A 23 -1.91 -1.42 11.18
CA LYS A 23 -2.08 -1.55 12.62
C LYS A 23 -1.59 -0.28 13.29
N ILE A 24 -2.46 0.40 14.02
CA ILE A 24 -2.11 1.55 14.83
C ILE A 24 -2.03 1.10 16.29
N ILE A 25 -0.88 1.28 16.93
CA ILE A 25 -0.71 1.02 18.36
C ILE A 25 -0.59 2.37 19.03
N SER A 26 -1.56 2.68 19.90
CA SER A 26 -1.65 3.99 20.55
C SER A 26 -1.13 3.91 21.99
N ARG A 27 -0.25 4.83 22.37
CA ARG A 27 0.25 5.03 23.73
C ARG A 27 0.01 6.48 24.14
N MET A 28 -1.23 6.95 23.96
CA MET A 28 -1.57 8.37 24.10
C MET A 28 -1.18 8.97 25.44
N ASN A 29 -1.26 8.21 26.53
CA ASN A 29 -0.91 8.72 27.83
C ASN A 29 0.60 9.01 27.98
N TRP A 30 1.43 8.46 27.07
CA TRP A 30 2.86 8.76 26.92
C TRP A 30 3.14 9.71 25.74
N GLY A 31 2.14 10.05 24.94
CA GLY A 31 2.26 11.00 23.84
C GLY A 31 2.91 10.38 22.61
N VAL A 32 2.68 9.09 22.36
CA VAL A 32 3.28 8.38 21.24
C VAL A 32 2.23 7.50 20.53
N VAL A 33 2.28 7.50 19.21
CA VAL A 33 1.48 6.61 18.35
C VAL A 33 2.40 5.91 17.36
N PHE A 34 2.16 4.61 17.17
CA PHE A 34 2.91 3.77 16.25
C PHE A 34 2.01 3.39 15.08
N HIS A 35 2.44 3.74 13.87
CA HIS A 35 1.74 3.39 12.64
C HIS A 35 2.52 2.30 11.91
N GLU A 36 1.96 1.10 11.76
CA GLU A 36 2.56 0.08 10.90
C GLU A 36 2.65 0.59 9.46
N THR A 37 3.84 0.53 8.86
CA THR A 37 4.09 1.10 7.53
C THR A 37 4.52 0.07 6.51
N ALA A 38 5.48 -0.78 6.87
CA ALA A 38 6.05 -1.78 5.99
C ALA A 38 6.72 -2.89 6.83
N ASN A 39 7.30 -3.87 6.16
CA ASN A 39 8.27 -4.76 6.79
C ASN A 39 9.68 -4.41 6.34
N VAL A 40 10.66 -4.52 7.24
CA VAL A 40 12.08 -4.31 6.95
C VAL A 40 12.87 -5.58 7.21
N LEU A 41 13.83 -5.86 6.33
CA LEU A 41 14.79 -6.95 6.50
C LEU A 41 16.03 -6.41 7.22
N ASN A 42 16.26 -6.82 8.47
CA ASN A 42 17.41 -6.38 9.27
C ASN A 42 18.09 -7.54 10.00
N GLY A 43 19.41 -7.46 10.19
CA GLY A 43 20.21 -8.50 10.83
C GLY A 43 20.15 -9.84 10.11
N ALA A 44 19.88 -9.85 8.80
CA ALA A 44 19.76 -11.05 8.00
C ALA A 44 21.02 -11.23 7.15
N SER A 45 21.68 -12.38 7.30
CA SER A 45 22.69 -12.80 6.32
C SER A 45 22.00 -13.29 5.05
N VAL A 46 22.71 -13.38 3.92
CA VAL A 46 22.09 -13.75 2.64
C VAL A 46 22.77 -14.97 2.05
N TYR A 47 21.97 -16.01 1.77
CA TYR A 47 22.39 -17.14 0.94
C TYR A 47 21.99 -16.90 -0.51
N TYR A 48 22.93 -16.89 -1.44
CA TYR A 48 22.62 -16.73 -2.85
C TYR A 48 22.46 -18.08 -3.55
N HIS A 49 21.32 -18.29 -4.20
CA HIS A 49 21.11 -19.43 -5.09
C HIS A 49 21.03 -18.96 -6.54
N THR A 50 21.72 -19.66 -7.44
CA THR A 50 21.72 -19.32 -8.87
C THR A 50 20.90 -20.32 -9.68
N PHE A 51 19.84 -19.84 -10.32
CA PHE A 51 19.09 -20.59 -11.31
C PHE A 51 19.73 -20.43 -12.69
N ALA A 52 20.06 -21.55 -13.33
CA ALA A 52 20.39 -21.57 -14.75
C ALA A 52 19.12 -21.89 -15.55
N ILE A 53 18.64 -20.92 -16.33
CA ILE A 53 17.46 -21.05 -17.18
C ILE A 53 17.93 -21.15 -18.64
N PRO A 54 17.65 -22.27 -19.33
CA PRO A 54 18.01 -22.39 -20.74
C PRO A 54 17.19 -21.40 -21.58
N THR A 55 17.84 -20.73 -22.52
CA THR A 55 17.15 -19.94 -23.54
C THR A 55 16.26 -20.86 -24.37
N PRO A 56 14.98 -20.51 -24.59
CA PRO A 56 14.08 -21.33 -25.39
C PRO A 56 14.66 -21.52 -26.80
N ARG A 57 14.74 -22.78 -27.23
CA ARG A 57 15.16 -23.15 -28.58
C ARG A 57 13.92 -23.47 -29.41
N PHE A 58 13.92 -22.99 -30.64
CA PHE A 58 12.87 -23.28 -31.60
C PHE A 58 13.11 -24.68 -32.15
N PRO A 59 12.15 -25.61 -32.06
CA PRO A 59 12.25 -26.86 -32.79
C PRO A 59 12.28 -26.55 -34.30
N GLU A 60 13.08 -27.32 -35.04
CA GLU A 60 12.99 -27.33 -36.50
C GLU A 60 11.66 -28.02 -36.87
N LEU A 61 10.64 -27.21 -37.11
CA LEU A 61 9.32 -27.70 -37.49
C LEU A 61 9.31 -28.00 -39.00
N ASN A 62 9.46 -29.28 -39.31
CA ASN A 62 9.49 -29.78 -40.68
C ASN A 62 8.12 -30.36 -41.04
N LEU A 63 7.28 -29.58 -41.72
CA LEU A 63 6.09 -30.12 -42.40
C LEU A 63 6.53 -30.90 -43.64
N PRO A 64 6.39 -32.24 -43.67
CA PRO A 64 6.83 -33.04 -44.80
C PRO A 64 6.00 -32.72 -46.04
N ARG A 65 6.65 -32.60 -47.21
CA ARG A 65 5.93 -32.53 -48.49
C ARG A 65 5.31 -33.89 -48.82
N ILE A 66 4.12 -33.87 -49.42
CA ILE A 66 3.46 -35.07 -49.90
C ILE A 66 4.14 -35.49 -51.21
N ASN A 67 4.62 -36.73 -51.28
CA ASN A 67 5.25 -37.26 -52.49
C ASN A 67 4.20 -37.59 -53.55
N CYS A 68 4.10 -36.76 -54.60
CA CYS A 68 3.15 -36.94 -55.69
C CYS A 68 3.63 -37.91 -56.79
N GLY A 69 4.82 -38.51 -56.67
CA GLY A 69 5.53 -39.14 -57.79
C GLY A 69 4.99 -40.46 -58.34
N ASN A 70 4.05 -41.14 -57.66
CA ASN A 70 3.70 -42.54 -57.99
C ASN A 70 2.20 -42.82 -58.25
N GLN A 71 1.35 -41.81 -58.44
CA GLN A 71 -0.10 -42.02 -58.56
C GLN A 71 -0.62 -41.66 -59.95
N SER A 72 -1.03 -42.67 -60.73
CA SER A 72 -1.38 -42.56 -62.16
C SER A 72 -2.71 -41.86 -62.47
N ILE A 73 -3.29 -41.11 -61.53
CA ILE A 73 -4.60 -40.46 -61.69
C ILE A 73 -4.41 -38.95 -61.71
N VAL A 74 -4.70 -38.30 -62.84
CA VAL A 74 -4.56 -36.85 -63.07
C VAL A 74 -5.24 -36.01 -61.98
N ALA A 75 -6.41 -36.46 -61.47
CA ALA A 75 -7.10 -35.76 -60.39
C ALA A 75 -6.29 -35.77 -59.08
N GLN A 76 -5.53 -36.82 -58.81
CA GLN A 76 -4.71 -36.94 -57.61
C GLN A 76 -3.48 -36.02 -57.67
N PHE A 77 -2.96 -35.73 -58.87
CA PHE A 77 -1.90 -34.74 -59.07
C PHE A 77 -2.36 -33.32 -58.71
N ILE A 78 -3.54 -32.89 -59.19
CA ILE A 78 -4.03 -31.52 -58.95
C ILE A 78 -4.22 -31.24 -57.45
N TYR A 79 -4.82 -32.19 -56.71
CA TYR A 79 -4.97 -32.03 -55.25
C TYR A 79 -3.64 -32.13 -54.51
N CYS A 80 -2.67 -32.91 -55.00
CA CYS A 80 -1.36 -33.06 -54.38
C CYS A 80 -0.51 -31.79 -54.53
N ASP A 81 -0.52 -31.16 -55.72
CA ASP A 81 0.19 -29.90 -55.96
C ASP A 81 -0.42 -28.77 -55.10
N ALA A 82 -1.75 -28.64 -55.08
CA ALA A 82 -2.43 -27.65 -54.23
C ALA A 82 -2.18 -27.88 -52.73
N ALA A 83 -2.15 -29.14 -52.27
CA ALA A 83 -1.82 -29.48 -50.90
C ALA A 83 -0.36 -29.12 -50.55
N ASN A 84 0.58 -29.38 -51.47
CA ASN A 84 1.98 -29.00 -51.28
C ASN A 84 2.18 -27.47 -51.30
N GLU A 85 1.44 -26.74 -52.12
CA GLU A 85 1.44 -25.27 -52.12
C GLU A 85 0.91 -24.72 -50.77
N LEU A 86 -0.19 -25.28 -50.24
CA LEU A 86 -0.69 -24.94 -48.91
C LEU A 86 0.32 -25.27 -47.81
N LEU A 87 0.95 -26.45 -47.84
CA LEU A 87 2.00 -26.85 -46.89
C LEU A 87 3.20 -25.91 -46.96
N ASP A 88 3.60 -25.48 -48.15
CA ASP A 88 4.69 -24.52 -48.33
C ASP A 88 4.31 -23.14 -47.77
N ALA A 89 3.07 -22.68 -47.98
CA ALA A 89 2.56 -21.42 -47.42
C ALA A 89 2.49 -21.46 -45.87
N VAL A 90 2.01 -22.55 -45.29
CA VAL A 90 1.98 -22.77 -43.83
C VAL A 90 3.41 -22.86 -43.26
N ARG A 91 4.33 -23.53 -43.97
CA ARG A 91 5.74 -23.58 -43.58
C ARG A 91 6.36 -22.18 -43.59
N GLN A 92 6.14 -21.40 -44.64
CA GLN A 92 6.64 -20.02 -44.73
C GLN A 92 6.08 -19.14 -43.60
N SER A 93 4.77 -19.20 -43.36
CA SER A 93 4.11 -18.48 -42.25
C SER A 93 4.71 -18.84 -40.89
N GLY A 94 4.92 -20.14 -40.63
CA GLY A 94 5.55 -20.60 -39.40
C GLY A 94 7.02 -20.18 -39.26
N GLN A 95 7.79 -20.19 -40.36
CA GLN A 95 9.17 -19.68 -40.35
C GLN A 95 9.22 -18.17 -40.06
N ASP A 96 8.26 -17.40 -40.58
CA ASP A 96 8.16 -15.96 -40.31
C ASP A 96 7.77 -15.70 -38.84
N LYS A 97 6.81 -16.45 -38.27
CA LYS A 97 6.51 -16.44 -36.81
C LYS A 97 7.76 -16.75 -35.99
N ILE A 98 8.51 -17.81 -36.32
CA ILE A 98 9.76 -18.19 -35.66
C ILE A 98 10.83 -17.10 -35.78
N ARG A 99 10.99 -16.47 -36.95
CA ARG A 99 11.97 -15.40 -37.17
C ARG A 99 11.64 -14.16 -36.35
N HIS A 100 10.36 -13.79 -36.29
CA HIS A 100 9.88 -12.69 -35.46
C HIS A 100 10.13 -12.96 -33.98
N ALA A 101 9.75 -14.15 -33.50
CA ALA A 101 9.94 -14.56 -32.12
C ALA A 101 11.43 -14.66 -31.72
N ASN A 102 12.29 -15.17 -32.62
CA ASN A 102 13.76 -15.14 -32.45
C ASN A 102 14.31 -13.72 -32.30
N THR A 103 13.81 -12.80 -33.12
CA THR A 103 14.24 -11.40 -33.09
C THR A 103 13.87 -10.77 -31.76
N ARG A 104 12.62 -10.97 -31.28
CA ARG A 104 12.16 -10.48 -29.97
C ARG A 104 12.97 -11.06 -28.82
N LEU A 105 13.22 -12.37 -28.85
CA LEU A 105 14.04 -13.07 -27.84
C LEU A 105 15.47 -12.52 -27.78
N ARG A 106 16.12 -12.31 -28.94
CA ARG A 106 17.47 -11.73 -29.00
C ARG A 106 17.49 -10.31 -28.44
N THR A 107 16.54 -9.48 -28.85
CA THR A 107 16.43 -8.10 -28.35
C THR A 107 16.26 -8.07 -26.83
N ALA A 108 15.42 -8.94 -26.25
CA ALA A 108 15.25 -9.03 -24.81
C ALA A 108 16.54 -9.50 -24.10
N LEU A 109 17.20 -10.53 -24.62
CA LEU A 109 18.46 -11.04 -24.07
C LEU A 109 19.62 -10.05 -24.15
N ASP A 110 19.62 -9.16 -25.15
CA ASP A 110 20.68 -8.17 -25.33
C ASP A 110 20.66 -7.06 -24.26
N VAL A 111 19.55 -6.90 -23.54
CA VAL A 111 19.47 -6.00 -22.38
C VAL A 111 20.19 -6.57 -21.16
N LEU A 112 20.34 -7.90 -21.06
CA LEU A 112 21.03 -8.54 -19.95
C LEU A 112 22.56 -8.46 -20.10
N PRO A 113 23.30 -8.24 -19.00
CA PRO A 113 24.77 -8.22 -19.05
C PRO A 113 25.31 -9.58 -19.44
N ASP A 114 26.19 -9.61 -20.44
CA ASP A 114 26.90 -10.80 -20.91
C ASP A 114 28.17 -11.02 -20.09
N PHE A 115 28.18 -12.09 -19.29
CA PHE A 115 29.29 -12.44 -18.40
C PHE A 115 30.58 -12.74 -19.18
N ASN A 116 30.49 -13.39 -20.34
CA ASN A 116 31.64 -13.73 -21.17
C ASN A 116 32.31 -12.46 -21.70
N ARG A 117 31.50 -11.47 -22.12
CA ARG A 117 32.00 -10.17 -22.58
C ARG A 117 32.65 -9.38 -21.44
N ALA A 118 32.06 -9.39 -20.24
CA ALA A 118 32.61 -8.71 -19.07
C ALA A 118 33.96 -9.31 -18.63
N MET A 119 34.07 -10.64 -18.56
CA MET A 119 35.33 -11.32 -18.26
C MET A 119 36.40 -11.04 -19.32
N MET A 120 36.05 -11.02 -20.61
CA MET A 120 36.99 -10.68 -21.70
C MET A 120 37.54 -9.25 -21.56
N MET A 121 36.71 -8.27 -21.16
CA MET A 121 37.18 -6.91 -20.91
C MET A 121 38.14 -6.81 -19.71
N MET A 122 37.91 -7.58 -18.64
CA MET A 122 38.82 -7.62 -17.49
C MET A 122 40.13 -8.35 -17.80
N ALA A 123 40.06 -9.48 -18.51
CA ALA A 123 41.24 -10.25 -18.92
C ALA A 123 42.12 -9.48 -19.93
N GLY A 124 41.51 -8.72 -20.84
CA GLY A 124 42.21 -7.88 -21.82
C GLY A 124 43.02 -6.76 -21.17
N LYS A 125 42.51 -6.12 -20.11
CA LYS A 125 43.24 -5.10 -19.35
C LYS A 125 44.49 -5.65 -18.65
N ARG A 126 44.46 -6.90 -18.17
CA ARG A 126 45.63 -7.57 -17.56
C ARG A 126 46.75 -7.87 -18.57
N ARG A 127 46.44 -8.09 -19.85
CA ARG A 127 47.46 -8.35 -20.88
C ARG A 127 48.16 -7.10 -21.41
N ARG A 128 47.52 -5.93 -21.40
CA ARG A 128 48.18 -4.67 -21.82
C ARG A 128 49.18 -4.17 -20.78
N ASN A 129 48.86 -4.21 -19.49
CA ASN A 129 49.81 -3.80 -18.45
C ASN A 129 51.07 -4.68 -18.35
N LYS A 130 51.02 -5.95 -18.80
CA LYS A 130 52.20 -6.83 -18.74
C LYS A 130 53.15 -6.67 -19.94
N ARG A 131 52.75 -5.96 -21.00
CA ARG A 131 53.59 -5.76 -22.19
C ARG A 131 54.39 -4.46 -22.15
N ASP A 132 53.98 -3.48 -21.35
CA ASP A 132 54.68 -2.20 -21.23
C ASP A 132 55.76 -2.20 -20.12
N ASP A 133 55.81 -3.23 -19.26
CA ASP A 133 56.83 -3.35 -18.21
C ASP A 133 58.12 -4.07 -18.67
N ASN A 134 58.13 -4.72 -19.84
CA ASN A 134 59.28 -5.49 -20.32
C ASN A 134 60.22 -4.71 -21.25
N ASP A 135 59.96 -3.44 -21.55
CA ASP A 135 60.81 -2.60 -22.42
C ASP A 135 61.33 -1.32 -21.73
N ILE A 136 61.24 -1.25 -20.39
CA ILE A 136 61.83 -0.15 -19.63
C ILE A 136 63.27 -0.52 -19.29
N THR A 137 64.20 -0.07 -20.13
CA THR A 137 65.64 -0.05 -19.83
C THR A 137 65.89 0.65 -18.48
N SER A 138 66.83 0.10 -17.70
CA SER A 138 67.14 0.50 -16.31
C SER A 138 67.41 2.00 -16.09
N ASP A 139 67.74 2.74 -17.15
CA ASP A 139 68.04 4.18 -17.07
C ASP A 139 66.78 5.07 -17.00
N GLU A 140 65.59 4.58 -17.40
CA GLU A 140 64.35 5.36 -17.30
C GLU A 140 63.67 5.28 -15.92
N MET A 141 63.98 4.27 -15.10
CA MET A 141 63.37 4.11 -13.78
C MET A 141 63.84 5.16 -12.77
N ASN A 142 65.06 5.69 -12.90
CA ASN A 142 65.60 6.69 -11.97
C ASN A 142 65.04 8.10 -12.23
N THR A 143 64.68 8.43 -13.47
CA THR A 143 64.10 9.72 -13.84
C THR A 143 62.60 9.78 -13.50
N LYS A 144 61.87 8.67 -13.66
CA LYS A 144 60.46 8.56 -13.28
C LYS A 144 60.26 8.55 -11.75
N ARG A 145 61.19 7.98 -10.97
CA ARG A 145 61.10 8.00 -9.49
C ARG A 145 61.20 9.42 -8.90
N LYS A 146 62.00 10.32 -9.48
CA LYS A 146 62.12 11.70 -8.98
C LYS A 146 60.93 12.59 -9.35
N ARG A 147 60.32 12.40 -10.53
CA ARG A 147 59.12 13.16 -10.94
C ARG A 147 57.87 12.76 -10.17
N LYS A 148 57.70 11.47 -9.85
CA LYS A 148 56.51 10.97 -9.15
C LYS A 148 56.37 11.50 -7.72
N THR A 149 57.46 11.70 -6.98
CA THR A 149 57.43 12.28 -5.63
C THR A 149 56.99 13.74 -5.59
N VAL A 150 57.22 14.52 -6.65
CA VAL A 150 56.81 15.94 -6.70
C VAL A 150 55.34 16.06 -7.16
N GLU A 151 54.93 15.22 -8.12
CA GLU A 151 53.56 15.23 -8.64
C GLU A 151 52.54 14.67 -7.64
N ASP A 152 52.93 13.68 -6.83
CA ASP A 152 52.06 13.09 -5.80
C ASP A 152 51.81 14.06 -4.62
N GLU A 153 52.75 14.94 -4.28
CA GLU A 153 52.52 15.99 -3.27
C GLU A 153 51.63 17.12 -3.79
N GLU A 154 51.80 17.53 -5.04
CA GLU A 154 50.99 18.58 -5.64
C GLU A 154 49.53 18.12 -5.84
N ASN A 155 49.32 16.86 -6.23
CA ASN A 155 47.99 16.27 -6.36
C ASN A 155 47.32 16.03 -5.00
N LYS A 156 48.08 15.76 -3.93
CA LYS A 156 47.54 15.70 -2.56
C LYS A 156 47.02 17.06 -2.09
N LYS A 157 47.73 18.15 -2.40
CA LYS A 157 47.28 19.52 -2.08
C LYS A 157 46.04 19.92 -2.89
N LYS A 158 45.99 19.62 -4.19
CA LYS A 158 44.82 19.91 -5.04
C LYS A 158 43.58 19.10 -4.63
N LYS A 159 43.73 17.82 -4.24
CA LYS A 159 42.61 17.01 -3.73
C LYS A 159 42.08 17.47 -2.38
N LYS A 160 42.92 18.01 -1.50
CA LYS A 160 42.46 18.54 -0.20
C LYS A 160 41.62 19.80 -0.38
N LYS A 161 42.05 20.73 -1.25
CA LYS A 161 41.32 21.96 -1.56
C LYS A 161 39.97 21.70 -2.24
N LYS A 162 39.91 20.74 -3.18
CA LYS A 162 38.67 20.38 -3.88
C LYS A 162 37.64 19.65 -3.00
N LYS A 163 38.06 19.11 -1.85
CA LYS A 163 37.19 18.42 -0.90
C LYS A 163 36.57 19.38 0.13
N GLU A 164 37.14 20.57 0.29
CA GLU A 164 36.58 21.66 1.10
C GLU A 164 35.57 22.48 0.28
N GLU A 165 35.88 22.87 -0.96
CA GLU A 165 34.93 23.59 -1.84
C GLU A 165 33.63 22.81 -2.13
N LYS A 166 33.70 21.47 -2.20
CA LYS A 166 32.51 20.64 -2.45
C LYS A 166 31.59 20.51 -1.23
N LYS A 167 32.10 20.73 -0.01
CA LYS A 167 31.26 20.72 1.21
C LYS A 167 30.39 21.97 1.32
N ASP A 168 30.80 23.09 0.73
CA ASP A 168 30.06 24.35 0.79
C ASP A 168 29.00 24.47 -0.32
N GLU A 169 29.21 23.86 -1.49
CA GLU A 169 28.19 23.77 -2.54
C GLU A 169 27.01 22.85 -2.17
N ASP A 170 27.29 21.71 -1.52
CA ASP A 170 26.24 20.76 -1.10
C ASP A 170 25.38 21.35 0.05
N LEU A 171 25.91 22.29 0.84
CA LEU A 171 25.17 22.99 1.91
C LEU A 171 24.26 24.11 1.35
N TYR A 172 24.62 24.72 0.22
CA TYR A 172 23.83 25.78 -0.41
C TYR A 172 22.68 25.21 -1.29
N ALA A 173 22.88 24.02 -1.87
CA ALA A 173 21.84 23.32 -2.64
C ALA A 173 20.65 22.86 -1.77
N TYR A 174 20.87 22.65 -0.46
CA TYR A 174 19.81 22.21 0.46
C TYR A 174 18.87 23.35 0.91
N MET A 175 19.26 24.62 0.75
CA MET A 175 18.45 25.77 1.15
C MET A 175 17.50 26.29 0.06
N LEU A 176 17.62 25.84 -1.19
CA LEU A 176 16.82 26.34 -2.32
C LEU A 176 15.63 25.44 -2.72
N LEU A 177 15.36 24.35 -1.98
CA LEU A 177 14.27 23.42 -2.29
C LEU A 177 13.02 23.55 -1.39
N SER A 178 12.88 24.61 -0.59
CA SER A 178 11.74 24.78 0.31
C SER A 178 10.78 25.93 -0.04
N ASN A 179 10.69 26.33 -1.30
CA ASN A 179 9.65 27.25 -1.75
C ASN A 179 9.39 27.05 -3.23
N ASP A 180 8.25 26.45 -3.59
CA ASP A 180 7.53 26.88 -4.78
C ASP A 180 6.04 26.59 -4.69
N ASN A 181 5.30 27.68 -4.88
CA ASN A 181 3.85 27.77 -4.94
C ASN A 181 3.35 27.17 -6.25
N GLU A 182 2.29 26.36 -6.15
CA GLU A 182 1.54 25.85 -7.30
C GLU A 182 0.98 26.99 -8.16
N LYS A 183 1.20 26.92 -9.47
CA LYS A 183 0.44 27.67 -10.49
C LYS A 183 -0.22 26.69 -11.46
N PRO A 184 -1.47 26.94 -11.89
CA PRO A 184 -2.22 26.04 -12.75
C PRO A 184 -1.82 26.19 -14.22
N ILE A 185 -1.62 25.05 -14.90
CA ILE A 185 -1.33 24.98 -16.33
C ILE A 185 -2.63 25.09 -17.14
N ARG A 186 -2.70 26.08 -18.02
CA ARG A 186 -3.73 26.28 -19.04
C ARG A 186 -3.60 25.25 -20.16
N TYR A 187 -4.69 24.56 -20.49
CA TYR A 187 -4.79 23.76 -21.72
C TYR A 187 -5.07 24.64 -22.93
N GLY A 188 -4.16 24.60 -23.91
CA GLY A 188 -4.27 25.28 -25.19
C GLY A 188 -5.09 24.48 -26.20
N HIS A 189 -6.03 25.18 -26.85
CA HIS A 189 -6.77 24.74 -28.02
C HIS A 189 -5.86 24.29 -29.17
N ARG A 190 -6.22 23.18 -29.83
CA ARG A 190 -5.81 22.91 -31.21
C ARG A 190 -6.99 22.51 -32.08
N ARG A 191 -7.07 23.25 -33.19
CA ARG A 191 -8.03 23.21 -34.29
C ARG A 191 -8.02 21.84 -34.99
N LEU A 192 -9.20 21.33 -35.32
CA LEU A 192 -9.38 20.36 -36.40
C LEU A 192 -10.31 20.94 -37.46
N MET A 193 -9.93 20.66 -38.70
CA MET A 193 -10.41 21.28 -39.93
C MET A 193 -11.84 20.86 -40.28
N LYS A 194 -12.58 21.84 -40.84
CA LYS A 194 -13.78 21.63 -41.63
C LYS A 194 -13.42 20.88 -42.92
N ARG A 195 -14.21 19.88 -43.28
CA ARG A 195 -14.50 19.52 -44.67
C ARG A 195 -15.95 19.08 -44.80
N ASP A 196 -16.57 19.66 -45.82
CA ASP A 196 -17.97 19.53 -46.21
C ASP A 196 -18.27 18.15 -46.79
N ILE A 197 -19.47 17.63 -46.51
CA ILE A 197 -20.10 16.55 -47.27
C ILE A 197 -21.51 17.00 -47.62
N GLN A 198 -21.74 17.21 -48.92
CA GLN A 198 -23.05 17.31 -49.56
C GLN A 198 -23.65 15.92 -49.83
N PRO A 199 -24.96 15.81 -50.09
CA PRO A 199 -25.71 14.55 -50.13
C PRO A 199 -25.74 13.94 -51.53
N MET A 200 -25.69 12.61 -51.63
CA MET A 200 -25.92 11.87 -52.89
C MET A 200 -26.44 10.48 -52.52
N HIS A 201 -27.74 10.22 -52.72
CA HIS A 201 -28.34 9.51 -53.87
C HIS A 201 -28.15 7.99 -53.77
N CYS A 202 -29.25 7.29 -53.52
CA CYS A 202 -29.33 5.84 -53.53
C CYS A 202 -29.70 5.39 -54.95
N ASP A 203 -28.82 4.63 -55.58
CA ASP A 203 -29.16 3.65 -56.61
C ASP A 203 -28.31 2.41 -56.31
N GLU A 204 -28.97 1.30 -55.97
CA GLU A 204 -28.35 -0.02 -55.80
C GLU A 204 -28.97 -0.97 -56.81
N ASP A 205 -28.12 -1.45 -57.71
CA ASP A 205 -28.35 -2.61 -58.54
C ASP A 205 -26.99 -3.30 -58.73
N SER A 206 -26.78 -4.45 -58.08
CA SER A 206 -25.97 -5.61 -58.57
C SER A 206 -25.51 -6.57 -57.46
N ARG A 207 -26.18 -7.73 -57.46
CA ARG A 207 -25.67 -9.12 -57.38
C ARG A 207 -24.26 -9.39 -56.83
N GLY A 208 -24.20 -10.34 -55.90
CA GLY A 208 -23.04 -11.22 -55.72
C GLY A 208 -23.13 -12.08 -54.46
N ASN A 209 -23.55 -13.35 -54.62
CA ASN A 209 -23.60 -14.38 -53.58
C ASN A 209 -22.20 -14.69 -52.99
N PHE A 210 -22.14 -15.34 -51.81
CA PHE A 210 -21.73 -16.76 -51.66
C PHE A 210 -21.18 -17.07 -50.24
N PHE A 211 -21.95 -17.90 -49.52
CA PHE A 211 -21.64 -18.77 -48.35
C PHE A 211 -21.37 -18.18 -46.95
N ASP A 212 -22.37 -18.41 -46.09
CA ASP A 212 -22.31 -19.18 -44.83
C ASP A 212 -21.03 -19.13 -43.99
N ASP A 213 -21.15 -18.63 -42.77
CA ASP A 213 -20.88 -19.52 -41.64
C ASP A 213 -21.78 -19.28 -40.43
N LEU A 214 -22.18 -20.42 -39.87
CA LEU A 214 -23.06 -20.67 -38.74
C LEU A 214 -22.40 -20.26 -37.41
N ARG A 215 -23.15 -19.61 -36.49
CA ARG A 215 -23.45 -20.19 -35.15
C ARG A 215 -24.26 -19.29 -34.21
N SER A 216 -24.98 -20.00 -33.34
CA SER A 216 -25.70 -19.60 -32.12
C SER A 216 -27.03 -18.88 -32.33
N GLY A 217 -28.18 -19.29 -31.80
CA GLY A 217 -28.48 -20.23 -30.73
C GLY A 217 -29.18 -19.51 -29.57
N ILE A 218 -30.49 -19.78 -29.43
CA ILE A 218 -31.30 -19.77 -28.18
C ILE A 218 -31.53 -18.35 -27.56
N PHE A 219 -32.71 -17.78 -27.28
CA PHE A 219 -34.11 -18.13 -26.98
C PHE A 219 -35.00 -17.08 -27.70
N GLY A 220 -36.24 -17.30 -28.15
CA GLY A 220 -37.42 -17.74 -27.41
C GLY A 220 -38.54 -16.70 -27.58
N VAL A 221 -39.76 -17.22 -27.77
CA VAL A 221 -41.08 -16.55 -27.71
C VAL A 221 -41.56 -15.78 -28.94
N ALA A 222 -42.73 -16.22 -29.40
CA ALA A 222 -43.55 -15.66 -30.44
C ALA A 222 -44.34 -14.43 -29.96
N THR A 223 -44.50 -13.45 -30.85
CA THR A 223 -45.76 -12.70 -30.97
C THR A 223 -46.03 -12.35 -32.43
N GLN A 224 -46.98 -13.07 -32.98
CA GLN A 224 -48.23 -12.56 -33.54
C GLN A 224 -48.45 -11.02 -33.46
N SER A 225 -47.71 -10.25 -34.25
CA SER A 225 -48.35 -9.23 -35.09
C SER A 225 -48.43 -9.83 -36.48
N GLN A 226 -49.39 -10.71 -36.73
CA GLN A 226 -50.61 -10.21 -37.33
C GLN A 226 -50.34 -9.00 -38.23
N VAL A 227 -50.26 -9.28 -39.53
CA VAL A 227 -51.44 -8.99 -40.35
C VAL A 227 -51.53 -7.46 -40.52
N LYS A 228 -50.59 -6.94 -41.29
CA LYS A 228 -50.91 -6.02 -42.36
C LYS A 228 -50.33 -6.63 -43.64
N VAL A 229 -50.96 -7.68 -44.16
CA VAL A 229 -52.08 -7.57 -45.12
C VAL A 229 -51.65 -6.77 -46.34
N VAL A 230 -51.40 -7.55 -47.39
CA VAL A 230 -51.91 -7.29 -48.73
C VAL A 230 -51.45 -5.99 -49.35
N ALA A 231 -50.38 -6.06 -50.13
CA ALA A 231 -50.16 -5.05 -51.15
C ALA A 231 -49.39 -5.50 -52.39
N ASN A 232 -49.03 -6.78 -52.63
CA ASN A 232 -48.27 -7.10 -53.85
C ASN A 232 -48.43 -8.48 -54.49
N GLN A 233 -49.53 -9.20 -54.23
CA GLN A 233 -49.86 -10.43 -54.97
C GLN A 233 -51.25 -10.39 -55.59
N ILE A 234 -51.61 -9.24 -56.16
CA ILE A 234 -52.67 -9.12 -57.18
C ILE A 234 -52.09 -8.38 -58.39
N CYS A 235 -51.19 -9.04 -59.12
CA CYS A 235 -50.99 -8.77 -60.54
C CYS A 235 -50.29 -9.93 -61.26
N ARG A 236 -51.14 -10.83 -61.80
CA ARG A 236 -50.85 -11.87 -62.80
C ARG A 236 -50.52 -13.24 -62.19
N ILE A 237 -51.50 -14.14 -62.24
CA ILE A 237 -51.85 -14.93 -63.42
C ILE A 237 -53.33 -15.34 -63.31
N ASN A 238 -54.13 -14.83 -64.24
CA ASN A 238 -55.38 -15.40 -64.73
C ASN A 238 -55.14 -15.37 -66.26
N ASN A 239 -55.38 -16.39 -67.07
CA ASN A 239 -56.67 -16.96 -67.44
C ASN A 239 -56.32 -17.92 -68.64
N VAL A 240 -56.90 -19.10 -68.89
CA VAL A 240 -58.28 -19.47 -69.29
C VAL A 240 -58.27 -21.02 -69.40
N ILE A 241 -59.00 -21.80 -68.60
CA ILE A 241 -60.40 -22.33 -68.76
C ILE A 241 -60.46 -23.38 -69.91
N GLY A 242 -60.85 -24.66 -69.70
CA GLY A 242 -62.16 -25.20 -69.27
C GLY A 242 -63.08 -25.29 -70.51
N LEU A 243 -63.83 -26.33 -70.89
CA LEU A 243 -64.63 -27.38 -70.26
C LEU A 243 -65.18 -28.26 -71.42
N ASN A 244 -65.45 -29.55 -71.22
CA ASN A 244 -66.75 -30.19 -71.55
C ASN A 244 -66.65 -31.72 -71.54
N SER A 245 -67.10 -32.31 -70.43
CA SER A 245 -67.69 -33.64 -70.41
C SER A 245 -69.19 -33.53 -70.65
N GLN A 246 -69.75 -34.54 -71.33
CA GLN A 246 -71.16 -34.93 -71.44
C GLN A 246 -71.74 -34.76 -72.84
N GLU A 247 -71.61 -35.84 -73.63
CA GLU A 247 -72.74 -36.32 -74.43
C GLU A 247 -72.58 -37.83 -74.71
N ILE A 248 -72.67 -38.61 -73.63
CA ILE A 248 -72.99 -40.05 -73.69
C ILE A 248 -74.50 -40.16 -73.63
N VAL A 249 -75.22 -39.91 -74.73
CA VAL A 249 -76.51 -40.55 -75.09
C VAL A 249 -76.79 -40.24 -76.56
N GLN A 250 -76.17 -40.96 -77.50
CA GLN A 250 -76.73 -41.14 -78.86
C GLN A 250 -76.06 -42.31 -79.61
N THR A 251 -75.93 -43.44 -78.92
CA THR A 251 -75.65 -44.75 -79.54
C THR A 251 -76.96 -45.51 -79.71
N ASN A 252 -77.61 -45.39 -80.87
CA ASN A 252 -78.51 -46.47 -81.33
C ASN A 252 -78.86 -46.52 -82.83
N SER A 253 -78.20 -45.75 -83.72
CA SER A 253 -78.51 -45.81 -85.18
C SER A 253 -77.34 -46.14 -86.09
N ARG A 254 -76.18 -46.60 -85.59
CA ARG A 254 -75.00 -46.89 -86.42
C ARG A 254 -74.40 -48.29 -86.25
N LEU A 255 -75.24 -49.30 -85.99
CA LEU A 255 -74.77 -50.70 -85.92
C LEU A 255 -74.55 -51.37 -87.30
N SER A 256 -74.83 -50.70 -88.41
CA SER A 256 -74.63 -51.24 -89.78
C SER A 256 -73.31 -50.77 -90.43
N SER A 257 -72.73 -49.64 -90.02
CA SER A 257 -71.41 -49.17 -90.51
C SER A 257 -70.23 -49.71 -89.71
N LEU A 258 -70.47 -50.42 -88.60
CA LEU A 258 -69.41 -50.96 -87.74
C LEU A 258 -68.67 -52.12 -88.42
N SER A 259 -69.32 -52.95 -89.23
CA SER A 259 -68.70 -54.11 -89.89
C SER A 259 -67.66 -53.72 -90.97
N GLN A 260 -67.91 -52.66 -91.74
CA GLN A 260 -67.04 -52.25 -92.84
C GLN A 260 -65.83 -51.42 -92.37
N GLU A 261 -66.04 -50.56 -91.36
CA GLU A 261 -64.99 -49.80 -90.68
C GLU A 261 -64.08 -50.72 -89.84
N THR A 262 -64.61 -51.81 -89.26
CA THR A 262 -63.81 -52.76 -88.46
C THR A 262 -62.83 -53.58 -89.30
N ASN A 263 -63.17 -53.91 -90.55
CA ASN A 263 -62.25 -54.60 -91.46
C ASN A 263 -61.13 -53.68 -91.98
N ALA A 264 -61.44 -52.42 -92.33
CA ALA A 264 -60.42 -51.43 -92.68
C ALA A 264 -59.54 -51.05 -91.48
N ARG A 265 -60.09 -51.08 -90.26
CA ARG A 265 -59.30 -50.93 -89.03
C ARG A 265 -58.45 -52.15 -88.78
N LEU A 266 -58.91 -53.38 -89.00
CA LEU A 266 -58.11 -54.60 -88.81
C LEU A 266 -56.88 -54.64 -89.73
N ASP A 267 -56.98 -54.21 -90.99
CA ASP A 267 -55.84 -54.15 -91.91
C ASP A 267 -54.86 -53.00 -91.58
N ASN A 268 -55.39 -51.83 -91.18
CA ASN A 268 -54.57 -50.75 -90.64
C ASN A 268 -53.95 -51.11 -89.28
N THR A 269 -54.58 -51.99 -88.49
CA THR A 269 -54.06 -52.47 -87.21
C THR A 269 -53.01 -53.56 -87.45
N ALA A 270 -53.16 -54.42 -88.46
CA ALA A 270 -52.16 -55.41 -88.84
C ALA A 270 -50.87 -54.76 -89.36
N SER A 271 -50.98 -53.74 -90.22
CA SER A 271 -49.84 -52.92 -90.67
C SER A 271 -49.28 -52.02 -89.57
N ALA A 272 -50.12 -51.52 -88.67
CA ALA A 272 -49.64 -50.86 -87.46
C ALA A 272 -48.89 -51.83 -86.53
N ILE A 273 -49.31 -53.09 -86.39
CA ILE A 273 -48.65 -54.11 -85.55
C ILE A 273 -47.29 -54.51 -86.12
N THR A 274 -47.13 -54.62 -87.45
CA THR A 274 -45.82 -54.91 -88.05
C THR A 274 -44.86 -53.73 -87.92
N ASN A 275 -45.35 -52.50 -88.14
CA ASN A 275 -44.57 -51.27 -87.93
C ASN A 275 -44.29 -51.02 -86.43
N LEU A 276 -45.20 -51.45 -85.55
CA LEU A 276 -45.00 -51.47 -84.10
C LEU A 276 -43.93 -52.50 -83.72
N ASN A 277 -43.90 -53.66 -84.35
CA ASN A 277 -42.89 -54.69 -84.06
C ASN A 277 -41.49 -54.22 -84.49
N GLU A 278 -41.38 -53.56 -85.64
CA GLU A 278 -40.13 -52.94 -86.11
C GLU A 278 -39.70 -51.80 -85.18
N ARG A 279 -40.61 -50.88 -84.82
CA ARG A 279 -40.35 -49.83 -83.83
C ARG A 279 -40.04 -50.37 -82.45
N VAL A 280 -40.64 -51.49 -82.03
CA VAL A 280 -40.36 -52.14 -80.75
C VAL A 280 -38.96 -52.77 -80.76
N GLN A 281 -38.51 -53.33 -81.88
CA GLN A 281 -37.13 -53.80 -82.04
C GLN A 281 -36.12 -52.66 -82.06
N GLU A 282 -36.40 -51.57 -82.78
CA GLU A 282 -35.55 -50.38 -82.80
C GLU A 282 -35.51 -49.70 -81.42
N THR A 283 -36.65 -49.66 -80.71
CA THR A 283 -36.74 -49.18 -79.33
C THR A 283 -35.99 -50.11 -78.39
N ARG A 284 -36.04 -51.43 -78.58
CA ARG A 284 -35.29 -52.41 -77.76
C ARG A 284 -33.78 -52.23 -77.94
N LEU A 285 -33.31 -52.05 -79.17
CA LEU A 285 -31.90 -51.77 -79.45
C LEU A 285 -31.47 -50.41 -78.90
N SER A 286 -32.32 -49.39 -79.03
CA SER A 286 -32.07 -48.06 -78.47
C SER A 286 -32.04 -48.08 -76.94
N LEU A 287 -32.92 -48.86 -76.29
CA LEU A 287 -32.94 -49.06 -74.85
C LEU A 287 -31.73 -49.85 -74.36
N GLN A 288 -31.26 -50.85 -75.11
CA GLN A 288 -30.03 -51.57 -74.79
C GLN A 288 -28.80 -50.67 -74.90
N LYS A 289 -28.70 -49.87 -75.96
CA LYS A 289 -27.64 -48.88 -76.12
C LYS A 289 -27.68 -47.83 -75.01
N LEU A 290 -28.87 -47.32 -74.68
CA LEU A 290 -29.06 -46.38 -73.57
C LEU A 290 -28.64 -47.00 -72.23
N ALA A 291 -29.04 -48.25 -71.95
CA ALA A 291 -28.65 -48.95 -70.72
C ALA A 291 -27.13 -49.17 -70.64
N GLN A 292 -26.48 -49.46 -71.76
CA GLN A 292 -25.03 -49.61 -71.84
C GLN A 292 -24.31 -48.26 -71.65
N ASP A 293 -24.76 -47.21 -72.31
CA ASP A 293 -24.21 -45.86 -72.18
C ASP A 293 -24.43 -45.31 -70.76
N MET A 294 -25.62 -45.53 -70.17
CA MET A 294 -25.89 -45.22 -68.76
C MET A 294 -24.99 -46.02 -67.81
N GLY A 295 -24.74 -47.30 -68.09
CA GLY A 295 -23.83 -48.13 -67.29
C GLY A 295 -22.39 -47.63 -67.30
N LEU A 296 -21.89 -47.20 -68.46
CA LEU A 296 -20.56 -46.60 -68.59
C LEU A 296 -20.50 -45.22 -67.92
N SER A 297 -21.55 -44.41 -68.08
CA SER A 297 -21.67 -43.11 -67.42
C SER A 297 -21.71 -43.24 -65.90
N LEU A 298 -22.48 -44.18 -65.35
CA LEU A 298 -22.56 -44.45 -63.91
C LEU A 298 -21.23 -44.96 -63.34
N ARG A 299 -20.49 -45.80 -64.08
CA ARG A 299 -19.13 -46.21 -63.66
C ARG A 299 -18.16 -45.04 -63.66
N SER A 300 -18.23 -44.17 -64.66
CA SER A 300 -17.45 -42.93 -64.73
C SER A 300 -17.79 -41.98 -63.58
N ILE A 301 -19.07 -41.80 -63.27
CA ILE A 301 -19.55 -40.99 -62.14
C ILE A 301 -19.10 -41.61 -60.82
N ASN A 302 -19.26 -42.92 -60.62
CA ASN A 302 -18.84 -43.59 -59.40
C ASN A 302 -17.30 -43.52 -59.21
N ALA A 303 -16.53 -43.60 -60.29
CA ALA A 303 -15.08 -43.38 -60.23
C ALA A 303 -14.73 -41.92 -59.85
N LYS A 304 -15.45 -40.93 -60.39
CA LYS A 304 -15.31 -39.52 -60.02
C LYS A 304 -15.66 -39.26 -58.55
N ILE A 305 -16.81 -39.77 -58.08
CA ILE A 305 -17.26 -39.63 -56.68
C ILE A 305 -16.24 -40.26 -55.71
N ASN A 306 -15.74 -41.46 -56.01
CA ASN A 306 -14.75 -42.10 -55.14
C ASN A 306 -13.38 -41.39 -55.15
N ALA A 307 -13.00 -40.77 -56.28
CA ALA A 307 -11.79 -39.93 -56.33
C ALA A 307 -11.96 -38.66 -55.49
N GLU A 308 -13.15 -38.04 -55.52
CA GLU A 308 -13.50 -36.85 -54.73
C GLU A 308 -13.54 -37.16 -53.22
N ILE A 309 -14.14 -38.29 -52.81
CA ILE A 309 -14.16 -38.74 -51.40
C ILE A 309 -12.75 -39.01 -50.87
N ARG A 310 -11.86 -39.60 -51.69
CA ARG A 310 -10.45 -39.78 -51.29
C ARG A 310 -9.72 -38.45 -51.18
N GLY A 311 -10.01 -37.50 -52.07
CA GLY A 311 -9.50 -36.14 -52.01
C GLY A 311 -9.90 -35.43 -50.71
N THR A 312 -11.17 -35.53 -50.31
CA THR A 312 -11.65 -34.90 -49.06
C THR A 312 -11.02 -35.53 -47.81
N HIS A 313 -10.83 -36.85 -47.78
CA HIS A 313 -10.14 -37.49 -46.65
C HIS A 313 -8.67 -37.03 -46.52
N ILE A 314 -7.95 -36.89 -47.64
CA ILE A 314 -6.58 -36.37 -47.64
C ILE A 314 -6.57 -34.92 -47.13
N PHE A 315 -7.51 -34.10 -47.61
CA PHE A 315 -7.62 -32.69 -47.20
C PHE A 315 -7.96 -32.55 -45.70
N LEU A 316 -8.90 -33.32 -45.17
CA LEU A 316 -9.24 -33.28 -43.74
C LEU A 316 -8.07 -33.73 -42.85
N SER A 317 -7.33 -34.77 -43.26
CA SER A 317 -6.12 -35.18 -42.55
C SER A 317 -5.03 -34.12 -42.59
N LEU A 318 -4.87 -33.43 -43.73
CA LEU A 318 -3.94 -32.31 -43.88
C LEU A 318 -4.33 -31.13 -43.00
N LEU A 319 -5.61 -30.75 -42.97
CA LEU A 319 -6.12 -29.69 -42.10
C LEU A 319 -5.87 -30.00 -40.63
N SER A 320 -6.08 -31.25 -40.19
CA SER A 320 -5.79 -31.65 -38.82
C SER A 320 -4.32 -31.51 -38.44
N GLU A 321 -3.39 -31.85 -39.35
CA GLU A 321 -1.94 -31.67 -39.11
C GLU A 321 -1.54 -30.19 -39.13
N ILE A 322 -2.14 -29.37 -40.01
CA ILE A 322 -1.93 -27.92 -40.04
C ILE A 322 -2.45 -27.26 -38.74
N GLN A 323 -3.61 -27.67 -38.24
CA GLN A 323 -4.14 -27.17 -36.98
C GLN A 323 -3.21 -27.50 -35.81
N LYS A 324 -2.73 -28.75 -35.74
CA LYS A 324 -1.78 -29.16 -34.71
C LYS A 324 -0.46 -28.38 -34.79
N TYR A 325 0.01 -28.11 -36.01
CA TYR A 325 1.19 -27.26 -36.24
C TYR A 325 0.96 -25.82 -35.77
N ASP A 326 -0.20 -25.24 -36.03
CA ASP A 326 -0.53 -23.87 -35.60
C ASP A 326 -0.66 -23.79 -34.06
N GLU A 327 -1.30 -24.78 -33.42
CA GLU A 327 -1.34 -24.91 -31.96
C GLU A 327 0.07 -25.02 -31.34
N GLU A 328 0.98 -25.78 -31.97
CA GLU A 328 2.37 -25.87 -31.55
C GLU A 328 3.11 -24.53 -31.72
N MET A 329 2.85 -23.78 -32.79
CA MET A 329 3.42 -22.45 -33.02
C MET A 329 2.93 -21.43 -32.00
N ASP A 330 1.64 -21.40 -31.72
CA ASP A 330 1.05 -20.49 -30.74
C ASP A 330 1.54 -20.84 -29.32
N SER A 331 1.76 -22.12 -29.03
CA SER A 331 2.42 -22.57 -27.79
C SER A 331 3.86 -22.07 -27.69
N ILE A 332 4.62 -22.11 -28.79
CA ILE A 332 6.00 -21.59 -28.85
C ILE A 332 6.00 -20.08 -28.64
N GLU A 333 5.13 -19.34 -29.32
CA GLU A 333 5.00 -17.89 -29.19
C GLU A 333 4.64 -17.49 -27.75
N THR A 334 3.66 -18.16 -27.15
CA THR A 334 3.28 -17.93 -25.74
C THR A 334 4.43 -18.19 -24.77
N LYS A 335 5.23 -19.24 -24.99
CA LYS A 335 6.42 -19.52 -24.15
C LYS A 335 7.48 -18.43 -24.29
N ILE A 336 7.65 -17.88 -25.48
CA ILE A 336 8.62 -16.80 -25.75
C ILE A 336 8.14 -15.49 -25.16
N ASP A 337 6.86 -15.18 -25.29
CA ASP A 337 6.25 -14.01 -24.67
C ASP A 337 6.41 -14.04 -23.16
N ASN A 338 6.08 -15.17 -22.53
CA ASN A 338 6.29 -15.38 -21.09
C ASN A 338 7.78 -15.28 -20.69
N PHE A 339 8.69 -15.75 -21.55
CA PHE A 339 10.13 -15.65 -21.32
C PHE A 339 10.61 -14.19 -21.42
N VAL A 340 10.22 -13.47 -22.48
CA VAL A 340 10.56 -12.07 -22.73
C VAL A 340 10.01 -11.18 -21.62
N GLU A 341 8.75 -11.39 -21.23
CA GLU A 341 8.15 -10.69 -20.09
C GLU A 341 8.89 -10.99 -18.79
N GLY A 342 9.33 -12.25 -18.61
CA GLY A 342 10.21 -12.61 -17.51
C GLY A 342 11.53 -11.85 -17.53
N ILE A 343 12.18 -11.69 -18.68
CA ILE A 343 13.40 -10.88 -18.80
C ILE A 343 13.13 -9.42 -18.43
N ASN A 344 12.01 -8.83 -18.86
CA ASN A 344 11.64 -7.46 -18.50
C ASN A 344 11.49 -7.28 -16.99
N GLN A 345 10.88 -8.25 -16.30
CA GLN A 345 10.77 -8.25 -14.82
C GLN A 345 12.12 -8.44 -14.12
N LEU A 346 13.03 -9.25 -14.69
CA LEU A 346 14.39 -9.38 -14.17
C LEU A 346 15.19 -8.08 -14.26
N ILE A 347 14.98 -7.30 -15.32
CA ILE A 347 15.64 -5.99 -15.52
C ILE A 347 15.18 -4.99 -14.47
N THR A 348 13.91 -5.06 -14.04
CA THR A 348 13.38 -4.24 -12.94
C THR A 348 13.79 -4.75 -11.55
N GLY A 349 14.51 -5.88 -11.48
CA GLY A 349 15.06 -6.44 -10.25
C GLY A 349 14.16 -7.47 -9.56
N TYR A 350 13.03 -7.84 -10.15
CA TYR A 350 12.07 -8.80 -9.59
C TYR A 350 12.27 -10.21 -10.16
N LEU A 351 11.87 -11.23 -9.39
CA LEU A 351 11.90 -12.62 -9.85
C LEU A 351 10.61 -12.97 -10.59
N PRO A 352 10.65 -13.30 -11.89
CA PRO A 352 9.44 -13.66 -12.63
C PRO A 352 9.02 -15.12 -12.39
N PRO A 353 7.75 -15.39 -12.07
CA PRO A 353 7.22 -16.75 -11.96
C PRO A 353 7.29 -17.55 -13.27
N SER A 354 7.34 -16.87 -14.43
CA SER A 354 7.45 -17.50 -15.75
C SER A 354 8.81 -18.16 -16.00
N LEU A 355 9.90 -17.62 -15.42
CA LEU A 355 11.24 -18.20 -15.54
C LEU A 355 11.58 -19.14 -14.39
N VAL A 356 11.13 -18.80 -13.18
CA VAL A 356 11.32 -19.63 -11.98
C VAL A 356 9.94 -19.96 -11.39
N PRO A 357 9.34 -21.09 -11.80
CA PRO A 357 8.03 -21.51 -11.30
C PRO A 357 8.02 -21.72 -9.79
N GLN A 358 6.88 -21.45 -9.16
CA GLN A 358 6.70 -21.55 -7.71
C GLN A 358 7.05 -22.95 -7.16
N THR A 359 6.76 -24.00 -7.93
CA THR A 359 7.09 -25.39 -7.59
C THR A 359 8.60 -25.64 -7.53
N ARG A 360 9.37 -25.04 -8.44
CA ARG A 360 10.84 -25.11 -8.44
C ARG A 360 11.41 -24.32 -7.27
N LEU A 361 10.88 -23.13 -7.02
CA LEU A 361 11.31 -22.28 -5.90
C LEU A 361 11.04 -22.94 -4.53
N LYS A 362 9.86 -23.52 -4.34
CA LYS A 362 9.49 -24.28 -3.13
C LYS A 362 10.45 -25.44 -2.86
N ARG A 363 10.89 -26.14 -3.91
CA ARG A 363 11.88 -27.22 -3.79
C ARG A 363 13.22 -26.69 -3.29
N ILE A 364 13.73 -25.61 -3.89
CA ILE A 364 14.99 -24.99 -3.47
C ILE A 364 14.92 -24.47 -2.03
N ILE A 365 13.83 -23.84 -1.63
CA ILE A 365 13.60 -23.42 -0.24
C ILE A 365 13.71 -24.63 0.70
N THR A 366 13.04 -25.73 0.36
CA THR A 366 13.08 -26.97 1.14
C THR A 366 14.50 -27.54 1.23
N ASP A 367 15.25 -27.54 0.12
CA ASP A 367 16.63 -28.02 0.07
C ASP A 367 17.57 -27.14 0.92
N ILE A 368 17.37 -25.82 0.91
CA ILE A 368 18.12 -24.88 1.76
C ILE A 368 17.83 -25.15 3.23
N MET A 369 16.55 -25.30 3.62
CA MET A 369 16.17 -25.63 5.01
C MET A 369 16.77 -26.96 5.47
N LEU A 370 16.74 -27.99 4.60
CA LEU A 370 17.36 -29.29 4.88
C LEU A 370 18.89 -29.20 4.99
N THR A 371 19.51 -28.25 4.30
CA THR A 371 20.96 -28.01 4.39
C THR A 371 21.33 -27.29 5.69
N LEU A 372 20.55 -26.27 6.08
CA LEU A 372 20.75 -25.51 7.31
C LEU A 372 20.55 -26.40 8.55
N SER A 373 19.47 -27.20 8.58
CA SER A 373 19.15 -28.11 9.71
C SER A 373 20.18 -29.22 9.94
N LYS A 374 20.99 -29.58 8.94
CA LYS A 374 22.05 -30.60 9.10
C LYS A 374 23.27 -30.09 9.86
N GLY A 375 23.30 -28.81 10.27
CA GLY A 375 24.33 -28.26 11.16
C GLY A 375 25.76 -28.33 10.61
N GLY A 376 25.91 -28.49 9.30
CA GLY A 376 27.16 -28.89 8.65
C GLY A 376 27.60 -27.97 7.53
N VAL A 377 27.19 -26.69 7.52
CA VAL A 377 27.82 -25.71 6.62
C VAL A 377 29.16 -25.32 7.23
N VAL A 378 30.17 -26.17 7.02
CA VAL A 378 31.54 -25.68 6.94
C VAL A 378 31.51 -24.71 5.76
N VAL A 379 31.43 -23.40 6.03
CA VAL A 379 31.54 -22.37 5.01
C VAL A 379 32.89 -22.59 4.33
N GLY A 380 32.84 -23.27 3.19
CA GLY A 380 34.00 -23.68 2.42
C GLY A 380 34.65 -22.45 1.82
N GLY A 381 35.54 -21.82 2.60
CA GLY A 381 36.64 -21.07 2.02
C GLY A 381 37.37 -22.02 1.07
N GLY A 382 37.39 -21.67 -0.22
CA GLY A 382 38.01 -22.50 -1.27
C GLY A 382 39.46 -22.84 -0.94
N GLY A 383 39.67 -24.01 -0.35
CA GLY A 383 40.96 -24.62 -0.10
C GLY A 383 41.23 -25.67 -1.17
N ASN A 384 42.33 -25.50 -1.90
CA ASN A 384 42.84 -26.43 -2.89
C ASN A 384 42.85 -27.87 -2.36
N ASN A 385 42.17 -28.77 -3.06
CA ASN A 385 42.29 -30.21 -2.87
C ASN A 385 43.66 -30.67 -3.39
N ASN A 386 44.59 -30.95 -2.48
CA ASN A 386 45.76 -31.80 -2.73
C ASN A 386 46.04 -32.63 -1.46
N GLY A 387 45.89 -33.96 -1.56
CA GLY A 387 46.37 -34.96 -0.59
C GLY A 387 45.57 -35.03 0.72
N GLU A 388 45.41 -36.15 1.41
CA GLU A 388 46.00 -37.48 1.34
C GLU A 388 45.10 -38.45 2.14
N ASN A 389 45.24 -39.74 1.80
CA ASN A 389 44.74 -40.89 2.54
C ASN A 389 45.26 -40.94 3.99
N TYR A 390 44.51 -41.62 4.88
CA TYR A 390 44.81 -42.19 6.22
C TYR A 390 43.70 -41.75 7.20
N SER A 391 43.07 -42.56 8.05
CA SER A 391 43.33 -43.90 8.55
C SER A 391 42.04 -44.47 9.16
N LYS A 392 41.89 -45.80 9.13
CA LYS A 392 40.90 -46.58 9.89
C LYS A 392 41.41 -46.81 11.34
N ASN A 393 40.48 -47.18 12.24
CA ASN A 393 40.62 -47.59 13.65
C ASN A 393 40.49 -46.45 14.68
N ASN A 394 39.78 -46.56 15.80
CA ASN A 394 39.46 -47.74 16.62
C ASN A 394 38.19 -47.52 17.47
N ASN A 395 37.55 -48.64 17.81
CA ASN A 395 36.50 -48.79 18.82
C ASN A 395 37.02 -48.50 20.24
N GLY A 396 36.15 -47.99 21.13
CA GLY A 396 36.40 -48.05 22.58
C GLY A 396 35.57 -47.13 23.48
N SER A 397 34.44 -47.65 23.98
CA SER A 397 34.06 -47.59 25.41
C SER A 397 33.46 -46.31 26.04
N LYS A 398 32.18 -46.47 26.43
CA LYS A 398 31.58 -46.21 27.77
C LYS A 398 31.53 -44.79 28.38
N SER A 399 30.28 -44.37 28.57
CA SER A 399 29.70 -43.67 29.73
C SER A 399 30.17 -42.25 30.07
N ARG A 400 29.28 -41.28 29.86
CA ARG A 400 28.55 -40.63 30.97
C ARG A 400 27.43 -39.75 30.40
N SER A 401 26.20 -40.14 30.74
CA SER A 401 25.00 -39.32 30.62
C SER A 401 25.14 -38.10 31.54
N SER A 402 25.53 -36.96 30.98
CA SER A 402 25.19 -35.65 31.55
C SER A 402 24.39 -34.89 30.50
N SER A 403 23.06 -34.99 30.63
CA SER A 403 22.07 -34.15 29.98
C SER A 403 22.26 -32.70 30.46
N ARG A 404 23.29 -32.02 29.96
CA ARG A 404 23.35 -30.56 29.91
C ARG A 404 22.82 -30.14 28.55
N SER A 405 21.50 -29.99 28.53
CA SER A 405 20.72 -29.26 27.53
C SER A 405 21.17 -27.79 27.53
N SER A 406 22.28 -27.50 26.87
CA SER A 406 22.68 -26.13 26.52
C SER A 406 23.17 -26.13 25.06
N SER A 407 22.28 -26.52 24.14
CA SER A 407 22.51 -26.34 22.71
C SER A 407 22.20 -24.88 22.34
N ASN A 408 23.10 -23.97 22.72
CA ASN A 408 23.21 -22.65 22.09
C ASN A 408 23.94 -22.82 20.75
N THR A 409 23.39 -23.63 19.86
CA THR A 409 23.80 -23.60 18.45
C THR A 409 22.90 -22.58 17.79
N ASN A 410 23.43 -21.40 17.48
CA ASN A 410 22.73 -20.33 16.77
C ASN A 410 22.01 -20.94 15.56
N ASP A 411 20.68 -21.01 15.62
CA ASP A 411 19.90 -21.77 14.66
C ASP A 411 19.66 -20.89 13.44
N ILE A 412 20.55 -21.01 12.45
CA ILE A 412 20.44 -20.25 11.21
C ILE A 412 19.25 -20.82 10.43
N ALA A 413 18.20 -20.01 10.27
CA ALA A 413 16.99 -20.38 9.55
C ALA A 413 16.72 -19.42 8.41
N LEU A 414 15.89 -19.82 7.43
CA LEU A 414 15.35 -18.88 6.46
C LEU A 414 14.41 -17.88 7.16
N VAL A 415 14.44 -16.63 6.70
CA VAL A 415 13.53 -15.59 7.20
C VAL A 415 12.08 -15.91 6.85
N GLU A 416 11.83 -16.46 5.66
CA GLU A 416 10.50 -16.82 5.19
C GLU A 416 10.58 -18.09 4.33
N THR A 417 9.56 -18.94 4.39
CA THR A 417 9.50 -20.23 3.67
C THR A 417 8.48 -20.22 2.53
N ARG A 418 7.60 -19.22 2.49
CA ARG A 418 6.61 -19.04 1.43
C ARG A 418 7.28 -18.54 0.14
N PRO A 419 7.10 -19.23 -1.01
CA PRO A 419 7.68 -18.80 -2.28
C PRO A 419 7.31 -17.37 -2.71
N ASN A 420 6.10 -16.90 -2.36
CA ASN A 420 5.59 -15.58 -2.76
C ASN A 420 6.45 -14.43 -2.24
N PHE A 421 7.10 -14.61 -1.09
CA PHE A 421 8.01 -13.63 -0.51
C PHE A 421 9.16 -13.27 -1.46
N TYR A 422 9.77 -14.28 -2.08
CA TYR A 422 10.93 -14.10 -2.95
C TYR A 422 10.60 -13.45 -4.30
N TYR A 423 9.33 -13.48 -4.70
CA TYR A 423 8.85 -12.73 -5.88
C TYR A 423 8.67 -11.23 -5.59
N MET A 424 8.59 -10.83 -4.31
CA MET A 424 8.49 -9.42 -3.90
C MET A 424 9.86 -8.75 -3.70
N ILE A 425 10.94 -9.53 -3.63
CA ILE A 425 12.30 -8.99 -3.45
C ILE A 425 12.78 -8.36 -4.77
N ASN A 426 13.25 -7.12 -4.70
CA ASN A 426 13.70 -6.33 -5.86
C ASN A 426 15.23 -6.29 -6.04
N THR A 427 15.95 -7.20 -5.38
CA THR A 427 17.42 -7.28 -5.40
C THR A 427 17.91 -8.48 -6.21
N ILE A 428 17.14 -8.94 -7.19
CA ILE A 428 17.53 -10.05 -8.07
C ILE A 428 18.62 -9.59 -9.02
N ILE A 429 19.68 -10.39 -9.12
CA ILE A 429 20.78 -10.14 -10.05
C ILE A 429 20.67 -11.15 -11.16
N SER A 430 20.72 -10.69 -12.41
CA SER A 430 20.67 -11.56 -13.59
C SER A 430 21.82 -11.28 -14.56
N THR A 431 22.30 -12.33 -15.21
CA THR A 431 23.32 -12.25 -16.26
C THR A 431 23.08 -13.35 -17.28
N ARG A 432 23.59 -13.19 -18.50
CA ARG A 432 23.59 -14.24 -19.51
C ARG A 432 24.99 -14.75 -19.76
N ALA A 433 25.11 -16.05 -20.01
CA ALA A 433 26.29 -16.65 -20.59
C ALA A 433 25.85 -17.82 -21.49
N ASP A 434 26.42 -17.87 -22.68
CA ASP A 434 26.10 -18.88 -23.70
C ASP A 434 24.60 -18.89 -24.05
N ASP A 435 23.95 -20.04 -23.92
CA ASP A 435 22.53 -20.25 -24.17
C ASP A 435 21.69 -20.29 -22.88
N LYS A 436 22.17 -19.64 -21.81
CA LYS A 436 21.52 -19.64 -20.50
C LYS A 436 21.46 -18.25 -19.88
N VAL A 437 20.35 -18.02 -19.18
CA VAL A 437 20.17 -16.90 -18.27
C VAL A 437 20.42 -17.40 -16.85
N TYR A 438 21.34 -16.77 -16.15
CA TYR A 438 21.65 -17.04 -14.75
C TYR A 438 20.94 -16.00 -13.89
N ILE A 439 20.07 -16.47 -13.00
CA ILE A 439 19.30 -15.63 -12.07
C ILE A 439 19.78 -15.94 -10.67
N MET A 440 20.41 -14.98 -10.02
CA MET A 440 20.89 -15.09 -8.65
C MET A 440 19.86 -14.50 -7.70
N VAL A 441 19.24 -15.36 -6.91
CA VAL A 441 18.19 -15.01 -5.96
C VAL A 441 18.79 -15.01 -4.54
N PRO A 442 18.67 -13.91 -3.79
CA PRO A 442 19.04 -13.86 -2.40
C PRO A 442 17.99 -14.54 -1.52
N PHE A 443 18.44 -15.42 -0.63
CA PHE A 443 17.65 -16.07 0.40
C PHE A 443 18.09 -15.54 1.75
N PRO A 444 17.36 -14.58 2.35
CA PRO A 444 17.68 -14.06 3.66
C PRO A 444 17.63 -15.16 4.71
N LEU A 445 18.70 -15.25 5.48
CA LEU A 445 18.87 -16.12 6.62
C LEU A 445 18.82 -15.27 7.89
N ARG A 446 18.00 -15.67 8.85
CA ARG A 446 18.03 -15.12 10.20
C ARG A 446 19.00 -15.92 11.05
N ALA A 447 19.84 -15.21 11.80
CA ALA A 447 20.54 -15.73 12.97
C ALA A 447 19.85 -15.12 14.20
N ASP A 448 19.62 -15.94 15.23
CA ASP A 448 18.96 -15.64 16.51
C ASP A 448 18.44 -14.19 16.67
N GLY A 449 17.13 -14.01 16.48
CA GLY A 449 16.44 -12.74 16.71
C GLY A 449 16.32 -11.79 15.52
N GLY A 450 17.14 -11.95 14.48
CA GLY A 450 17.07 -11.14 13.27
C GLY A 450 16.06 -11.64 12.23
N GLY A 451 15.96 -10.91 11.11
CA GLY A 451 15.15 -11.30 9.95
C GLY A 451 14.14 -10.25 9.54
N LEU A 452 12.89 -10.69 9.35
CA LEU A 452 11.78 -9.84 8.95
C LEU A 452 11.22 -9.14 10.19
N MET A 453 11.21 -7.81 10.17
CA MET A 453 10.74 -6.97 11.26
C MET A 453 9.61 -6.09 10.77
N THR A 454 8.56 -5.93 11.59
CA THR A 454 7.47 -4.99 11.32
C THR A 454 7.94 -3.58 11.63
N LEU A 455 7.82 -2.68 10.66
CA LEU A 455 8.29 -1.29 10.76
C LEU A 455 7.12 -0.38 11.14
N TYR A 456 7.22 0.20 12.32
CA TYR A 456 6.32 1.23 12.83
C TYR A 456 6.92 2.62 12.61
N ARG A 457 6.19 3.52 11.98
CA ARG A 457 6.46 4.96 12.06
C ARG A 457 6.02 5.44 13.44
N VAL A 458 6.90 6.16 14.11
CA VAL A 458 6.64 6.72 15.42
C VAL A 458 6.20 8.17 15.23
N GLU A 459 5.04 8.51 15.78
CA GLU A 459 4.53 9.88 15.83
C GLU A 459 4.48 10.32 17.29
N ASP A 460 5.20 11.38 17.61
CA ASP A 460 5.21 11.99 18.93
C ASP A 460 4.15 13.09 19.00
N ILE A 461 3.22 12.95 19.95
CA ILE A 461 2.09 13.84 20.15
C ILE A 461 2.26 14.54 21.49
N PRO A 462 2.35 15.88 21.51
CA PRO A 462 2.44 16.61 22.76
C PRO A 462 1.13 16.50 23.55
N ILE A 463 1.23 16.17 24.83
CA ILE A 463 0.08 16.00 25.73
C ILE A 463 -0.07 17.26 26.58
N THR A 464 -1.26 17.87 26.58
CA THR A 464 -1.56 19.00 27.47
C THR A 464 -1.69 18.55 28.92
N LEU A 465 -1.17 19.35 29.86
CA LEU A 465 -1.28 19.05 31.30
C LEU A 465 -2.71 19.16 31.81
N ASN A 466 -3.41 20.24 31.48
CA ASN A 466 -4.80 20.45 31.87
C ASN A 466 -5.63 21.01 30.70
N SER A 467 -6.95 21.08 30.91
CA SER A 467 -7.93 21.57 29.91
C SER A 467 -7.75 23.03 29.49
N THR A 468 -6.94 23.82 30.21
CA THR A 468 -6.73 25.27 30.02
C THR A 468 -5.26 25.65 29.78
N SER A 469 -4.32 24.72 29.92
CA SER A 469 -2.90 25.03 30.01
C SER A 469 -2.27 25.06 28.63
N GLN A 470 -1.47 26.10 28.37
CA GLN A 470 -0.54 26.17 27.25
C GLN A 470 0.71 25.29 27.47
N VAL A 471 0.73 24.50 28.55
CA VAL A 471 1.85 23.65 28.93
C VAL A 471 1.58 22.24 28.46
N THR A 472 2.53 21.71 27.70
CA THR A 472 2.47 20.36 27.17
C THR A 472 3.72 19.58 27.55
N THR A 473 3.63 18.25 27.54
CA THR A 473 4.81 17.40 27.67
C THR A 473 5.02 16.60 26.41
N ARG A 474 6.28 16.33 26.11
CA ARG A 474 6.72 15.57 24.95
C ARG A 474 7.86 14.64 25.32
N VAL A 475 7.91 13.46 24.69
CA VAL A 475 9.05 12.54 24.81
C VAL A 475 10.23 13.07 23.99
N VAL A 476 11.42 13.09 24.58
CA VAL A 476 12.64 13.60 23.93
C VAL A 476 13.39 12.48 23.23
N ASN A 477 14.11 12.80 22.13
CA ASN A 477 14.98 11.87 21.39
C ASN A 477 14.26 10.62 20.86
N VAL A 478 13.00 10.78 20.43
CA VAL A 478 12.24 9.69 19.81
C VAL A 478 12.75 9.43 18.39
N PRO A 479 13.02 8.17 17.98
CA PRO A 479 13.38 7.86 16.61
C PRO A 479 12.16 7.96 15.69
N ASP A 480 12.36 8.25 14.41
CA ASP A 480 11.26 8.37 13.44
C ASP A 480 10.55 7.04 13.18
N PHE A 481 11.28 5.92 13.29
CA PHE A 481 10.76 4.57 13.06
C PHE A 481 11.31 3.56 14.07
N LEU A 482 10.47 2.57 14.42
CA LEU A 482 10.78 1.44 15.27
C LEU A 482 10.48 0.14 14.51
N ALA A 483 11.50 -0.69 14.29
CA ALA A 483 11.34 -2.02 13.73
C ALA A 483 11.34 -3.06 14.85
N ILE A 484 10.38 -3.97 14.83
CA ILE A 484 10.21 -5.01 15.86
C ILE A 484 10.19 -6.38 15.18
N SER A 485 10.94 -7.34 15.73
CA SER A 485 10.96 -8.70 15.20
C SER A 485 9.59 -9.38 15.37
N MET A 486 9.27 -10.35 14.49
CA MET A 486 7.98 -11.05 14.54
C MET A 486 7.73 -11.82 15.85
N ASP A 487 8.79 -12.21 16.55
CA ASP A 487 8.74 -12.86 17.86
C ASP A 487 8.80 -11.85 19.02
N GLU A 488 8.81 -10.55 18.73
CA GLU A 488 8.84 -9.43 19.67
C GLU A 488 10.02 -9.45 20.67
N ASN A 489 11.04 -10.27 20.41
CA ASN A 489 12.22 -10.39 21.28
C ASN A 489 13.29 -9.32 20.99
N TYR A 490 13.28 -8.77 19.78
CA TYR A 490 14.30 -7.84 19.30
C TYR A 490 13.69 -6.63 18.61
N PHE A 491 14.38 -5.50 18.70
CA PHE A 491 13.99 -4.27 18.03
C PHE A 491 15.20 -3.54 17.45
N SER A 492 14.94 -2.63 16.53
CA SER A 492 15.92 -1.71 15.96
C SER A 492 15.26 -0.37 15.68
N GLU A 493 16.00 0.71 15.90
CA GLU A 493 15.53 2.08 15.71
C GLU A 493 16.11 2.64 14.41
N TYR A 494 15.30 3.40 13.69
CA TYR A 494 15.65 3.99 12.40
C TYR A 494 15.26 5.46 12.37
N SER A 495 16.12 6.28 11.78
CA SER A 495 15.74 7.64 11.37
C SER A 495 15.06 7.61 10.01
N ALA A 496 14.38 8.71 9.66
CA ALA A 496 13.83 8.90 8.32
C ALA A 496 14.92 8.81 7.24
N THR A 497 16.14 9.28 7.53
CA THR A 497 17.28 9.18 6.61
C THR A 497 17.73 7.74 6.38
N ASP A 498 17.64 6.85 7.37
CA ASP A 498 17.96 5.44 7.19
C ASP A 498 16.94 4.75 6.28
N ILE A 499 15.64 5.01 6.51
CA ILE A 499 14.55 4.41 5.72
C ILE A 499 14.62 4.84 4.25
N VAL A 500 14.98 6.10 3.98
CA VAL A 500 15.19 6.60 2.61
C VAL A 500 16.33 5.87 1.88
N MET A 501 17.28 5.29 2.59
CA MET A 501 18.35 4.47 1.97
C MET A 501 17.95 3.02 1.71
N CYS A 502 16.80 2.58 2.20
CA CYS A 502 16.28 1.25 1.96
C CYS A 502 15.59 1.18 0.59
N LYS A 503 15.51 -0.02 0.01
CA LYS A 503 14.87 -0.28 -1.29
C LYS A 503 13.67 -1.19 -1.12
N GLY A 504 12.64 -0.96 -1.93
CA GLY A 504 11.40 -1.76 -1.94
C GLY A 504 10.21 -0.98 -1.40
N ASP A 505 9.00 -1.41 -1.76
CA ASP A 505 7.77 -0.74 -1.34
C ASP A 505 7.15 -1.48 -0.14
N ALA A 506 6.83 -2.77 -0.29
CA ALA A 506 6.22 -3.59 0.76
C ALA A 506 7.26 -4.23 1.71
N LEU A 507 8.45 -4.52 1.19
CA LEU A 507 9.57 -5.11 1.92
C LEU A 507 10.80 -4.24 1.71
N LEU A 508 11.18 -3.52 2.76
CA LEU A 508 12.34 -2.66 2.77
C LEU A 508 13.60 -3.47 3.00
N THR A 509 14.52 -3.44 2.04
CA THR A 509 15.87 -4.00 2.17
C THR A 509 16.86 -2.86 2.29
N CYS A 510 17.47 -2.72 3.46
CA CYS A 510 18.42 -1.66 3.74
C CYS A 510 19.86 -2.12 3.46
N SER A 511 20.71 -1.19 3.01
CA SER A 511 22.14 -1.50 2.73
C SER A 511 23.01 -1.52 3.99
N SER A 512 22.61 -0.76 5.01
CA SER A 512 23.22 -0.76 6.34
C SER A 512 22.46 -1.71 7.26
N GLU A 513 23.15 -2.72 7.76
CA GLU A 513 22.64 -3.53 8.86
C GLU A 513 22.66 -2.69 10.15
N ARG A 514 21.54 -2.66 10.86
CA ARG A 514 21.43 -2.03 12.18
C ARG A 514 21.55 -3.10 13.26
N SER A 515 22.30 -2.80 14.32
CA SER A 515 22.44 -3.71 15.45
C SER A 515 21.08 -3.95 16.12
N LEU A 516 20.71 -5.21 16.26
CA LEU A 516 19.50 -5.62 16.97
C LEU A 516 19.70 -5.44 18.47
N ARG A 517 18.71 -4.85 19.13
CA ARG A 517 18.65 -4.72 20.59
C ARG A 517 17.62 -5.69 21.14
N SER A 518 17.91 -6.29 22.29
CA SER A 518 16.98 -7.19 22.99
C SER A 518 15.90 -6.37 23.69
N ILE A 519 14.64 -6.82 23.66
CA ILE A 519 13.53 -6.18 24.37
C ILE A 519 13.75 -6.11 25.90
N ASN A 520 14.58 -7.00 26.46
CA ASN A 520 14.98 -6.98 27.87
C ASN A 520 15.86 -5.78 28.26
N ASP A 521 16.45 -5.09 27.28
CA ASP A 521 17.18 -3.83 27.48
C ASP A 521 16.53 -2.74 26.60
N PRO A 522 15.29 -2.35 26.93
CA PRO A 522 14.49 -1.51 26.05
C PRO A 522 15.07 -0.10 26.01
N SER A 523 15.04 0.51 24.83
CA SER A 523 15.17 1.96 24.73
C SER A 523 13.92 2.65 25.27
N CYS A 524 13.95 3.98 25.39
CA CYS A 524 12.77 4.76 25.74
C CYS A 524 11.55 4.40 24.87
N ILE A 525 11.70 4.43 23.54
CA ILE A 525 10.58 4.19 22.64
C ILE A 525 10.09 2.73 22.70
N MET A 526 11.00 1.77 22.90
CA MET A 526 10.62 0.37 23.05
C MET A 526 9.89 0.12 24.37
N ALA A 527 10.30 0.79 25.46
CA ALA A 527 9.61 0.73 26.74
C ALA A 527 8.17 1.29 26.64
N ILE A 528 7.98 2.37 25.88
CA ILE A 528 6.65 2.94 25.58
C ILE A 528 5.83 1.97 24.74
N PHE A 529 6.42 1.37 23.70
CA PHE A 529 5.75 0.37 22.86
C PHE A 529 5.25 -0.84 23.69
N ALA A 530 6.15 -1.43 24.48
CA ALA A 530 5.87 -2.53 25.41
C ALA A 530 4.95 -2.13 26.58
N ASN A 531 4.67 -0.83 26.73
CA ASN A 531 3.83 -0.28 27.78
C ASN A 531 4.30 -0.62 29.20
N HIS A 532 5.63 -0.62 29.43
CA HIS A 532 6.21 -0.89 30.74
C HIS A 532 6.45 0.40 31.53
N GLY A 533 5.42 0.94 32.19
CA GLY A 533 5.46 2.27 32.81
C GLY A 533 6.66 2.55 33.72
N LYS A 534 7.05 1.60 34.57
CA LYS A 534 8.25 1.72 35.43
C LYS A 534 9.55 1.85 34.63
N HIS A 535 9.68 1.12 33.52
CA HIS A 535 10.84 1.26 32.65
C HIS A 535 10.79 2.58 31.89
N VAL A 536 9.63 3.00 31.39
CA VAL A 536 9.45 4.29 30.70
C VAL A 536 9.98 5.44 31.56
N ASN A 537 9.59 5.52 32.84
CA ASN A 537 10.09 6.57 33.73
C ASN A 537 11.61 6.53 33.96
N ASN A 538 12.24 5.37 33.85
CA ASN A 538 13.67 5.18 34.08
C ASN A 538 14.54 5.45 32.84
N VAL A 539 14.03 5.16 31.64
CA VAL A 539 14.81 5.27 30.38
C VAL A 539 14.40 6.45 29.50
N CYS A 540 13.23 7.05 29.72
CA CYS A 540 12.74 8.17 28.91
C CYS A 540 12.97 9.52 29.59
N ASP A 541 13.42 10.48 28.78
CA ASP A 541 13.40 11.89 29.14
C ASP A 541 12.15 12.55 28.56
N PHE A 542 11.49 13.37 29.38
CA PHE A 542 10.33 14.15 28.98
C PHE A 542 10.64 15.64 29.10
N ALA A 543 10.34 16.38 28.03
CA ALA A 543 10.43 17.83 27.99
C ALA A 543 9.05 18.43 28.26
N MET A 544 9.04 19.52 29.02
CA MET A 544 7.87 20.36 29.22
C MET A 544 8.00 21.59 28.32
N GLU A 545 6.99 21.82 27.48
CA GLU A 545 6.95 22.95 26.56
C GLU A 545 5.81 23.90 26.94
N MET A 546 6.14 25.16 27.25
CA MET A 546 5.16 26.21 27.57
C MET A 546 4.63 26.93 26.32
N LYS A 547 4.74 26.29 25.15
CA LYS A 547 4.32 26.87 23.87
C LYS A 547 2.88 26.47 23.59
N SER A 548 2.07 27.46 23.25
CA SER A 548 0.75 27.21 22.67
C SER A 548 0.91 26.34 21.42
N LEU A 549 0.31 25.16 21.45
CA LEU A 549 0.30 24.25 20.32
C LEU A 549 -0.71 24.76 19.28
N PRO A 550 -0.40 24.60 17.98
CA PRO A 550 -1.39 24.84 16.95
C PRO A 550 -2.51 23.80 17.04
N SER A 551 -3.74 24.20 16.72
CA SER A 551 -4.84 23.24 16.63
C SER A 551 -4.52 22.11 15.66
N SER A 552 -4.75 20.86 16.07
CA SER A 552 -4.39 19.69 15.28
C SER A 552 -5.36 18.52 15.50
N ALA A 553 -5.39 17.61 14.53
CA ALA A 553 -6.09 16.34 14.62
C ALA A 553 -5.17 15.21 14.17
N THR A 554 -4.87 14.29 15.08
CA THR A 554 -4.01 13.13 14.81
C THR A 554 -4.84 11.85 14.89
N LYS A 555 -4.70 10.97 13.90
CA LYS A 555 -5.40 9.68 13.88
C LYS A 555 -4.68 8.69 14.78
N ILE A 556 -5.38 8.14 15.78
CA ILE A 556 -4.78 7.27 16.80
C ILE A 556 -5.35 5.84 16.80
N ALA A 557 -6.49 5.64 16.14
CA ALA A 557 -7.03 4.33 15.77
C ALA A 557 -7.80 4.49 14.43
N PRO A 558 -8.32 3.42 13.80
CA PRO A 558 -9.06 3.52 12.54
C PRO A 558 -10.14 4.60 12.56
N ASP A 559 -10.88 4.71 13.66
CA ASP A 559 -11.99 5.64 13.88
C ASP A 559 -11.80 6.60 15.05
N LEU A 560 -10.62 6.63 15.66
CA LEU A 560 -10.34 7.45 16.84
C LEU A 560 -9.28 8.50 16.50
N TYR A 561 -9.56 9.74 16.88
CA TYR A 561 -8.68 10.88 16.66
C TYR A 561 -8.37 11.59 17.97
N TYR A 562 -7.11 11.97 18.16
CA TYR A 562 -6.71 12.95 19.16
C TYR A 562 -6.86 14.35 18.57
N LEU A 563 -7.66 15.18 19.24
CA LEU A 563 -7.97 16.55 18.83
C LEU A 563 -7.37 17.52 19.85
N HIS A 564 -6.69 18.54 19.34
CA HIS A 564 -6.13 19.63 20.13
C HIS A 564 -6.63 20.96 19.57
N SER A 565 -7.13 21.85 20.44
CA SER A 565 -7.49 23.22 20.10
C SER A 565 -6.53 24.22 20.73
N SER A 566 -6.02 25.14 19.91
CA SER A 566 -5.32 26.35 20.38
C SER A 566 -6.28 27.40 20.99
N ARG A 567 -7.59 27.21 20.87
CA ARG A 567 -8.63 28.19 21.23
C ARG A 567 -9.56 27.66 22.32
N VAL A 568 -9.04 27.08 23.38
CA VAL A 568 -9.91 26.61 24.46
C VAL A 568 -10.43 27.82 25.24
N ALA A 569 -11.76 27.93 25.36
CA ALA A 569 -12.36 28.94 26.21
C ALA A 569 -12.00 28.62 27.66
N ASN A 570 -11.45 29.59 28.39
CA ASN A 570 -11.35 29.49 29.85
C ASN A 570 -12.78 29.51 30.42
N GLU A 571 -13.45 28.35 30.43
CA GLU A 571 -14.83 28.18 30.87
C GLU A 571 -15.01 28.47 32.37
N HIS A 572 -13.91 28.54 33.13
CA HIS A 572 -13.95 28.78 34.57
C HIS A 572 -14.10 30.24 35.03
N ASN A 573 -14.20 31.23 34.13
CA ASN A 573 -14.67 32.56 34.54
C ASN A 573 -16.19 32.61 34.66
N HIS A 574 -16.73 31.77 35.54
CA HIS A 574 -18.10 31.85 36.03
C HIS A 574 -18.14 32.67 37.33
N ASP A 575 -17.46 33.82 37.35
CA ASP A 575 -17.59 34.75 38.46
C ASP A 575 -18.95 35.46 38.34
N ASN A 576 -19.90 35.02 39.16
CA ASN A 576 -21.26 35.57 39.30
C ASN A 576 -21.28 36.97 39.96
N ARG A 577 -20.26 37.81 39.75
CA ARG A 577 -20.27 39.20 40.21
C ARG A 577 -20.93 40.09 39.17
N ASP A 578 -22.21 40.33 39.40
CA ASP A 578 -23.10 41.27 38.69
C ASP A 578 -22.71 42.74 39.00
N ASP A 579 -21.43 43.05 38.95
CA ASP A 579 -20.89 44.38 39.27
C ASP A 579 -20.80 45.20 37.98
N GLY A 580 -21.96 45.53 37.38
CA GLY A 580 -22.29 46.68 36.51
C GLY A 580 -21.26 47.30 35.52
N VAL A 581 -20.09 46.69 35.28
CA VAL A 581 -18.94 47.31 34.64
C VAL A 581 -18.65 46.57 33.36
N GLU A 582 -18.96 47.26 32.25
CA GLU A 582 -18.49 47.05 30.89
C GLU A 582 -18.54 45.59 30.38
N LYS A 583 -19.60 45.28 29.62
CA LYS A 583 -19.78 44.02 28.87
C LYS A 583 -18.60 43.76 27.92
N LYS A 584 -17.51 43.17 28.42
CA LYS A 584 -16.51 42.55 27.56
C LYS A 584 -17.23 41.51 26.73
N THR A 585 -17.22 41.68 25.42
CA THR A 585 -17.86 40.79 24.45
C THR A 585 -17.32 39.38 24.66
N LYS A 586 -18.12 38.52 25.29
CA LYS A 586 -17.84 37.08 25.44
C LYS A 586 -17.58 36.55 24.03
N THR A 587 -16.32 36.28 23.74
CA THR A 587 -15.92 35.78 22.41
C THR A 587 -16.38 34.33 22.36
N THR A 588 -17.59 34.10 21.83
CA THR A 588 -18.16 32.77 21.69
C THR A 588 -17.29 32.01 20.69
N ILE A 589 -16.57 31.00 21.18
CA ILE A 589 -15.76 30.14 20.33
C ILE A 589 -16.72 29.25 19.53
N ALA A 590 -16.54 29.25 18.21
CA ALA A 590 -17.40 28.45 17.34
C ALA A 590 -17.22 26.96 17.67
N PRO A 591 -18.31 26.19 17.86
CA PRO A 591 -18.19 24.76 18.07
C PRO A 591 -17.60 24.08 16.84
N TRP A 592 -16.87 23.00 17.05
CA TRP A 592 -16.53 22.07 15.98
C TRP A 592 -17.80 21.36 15.52
N LEU A 593 -17.89 20.97 14.24
CA LEU A 593 -19.07 20.33 13.68
C LEU A 593 -18.70 18.95 13.13
N ILE A 594 -19.27 17.88 13.69
CA ILE A 594 -19.29 16.56 13.02
C ILE A 594 -20.47 16.52 12.07
N LYS A 595 -20.18 16.30 10.79
CA LYS A 595 -21.19 16.16 9.74
C LYS A 595 -21.23 14.74 9.23
N CYS A 596 -22.35 14.05 9.43
CA CYS A 596 -22.54 12.65 9.05
C CYS A 596 -23.59 12.54 7.94
N LEU A 597 -23.36 11.66 6.96
CA LEU A 597 -24.38 11.30 5.99
C LEU A 597 -25.29 10.23 6.59
N ASP A 598 -26.59 10.47 6.63
CA ASP A 598 -27.54 9.41 6.97
C ASP A 598 -27.62 8.41 5.80
N LEU A 599 -26.99 7.24 6.00
CA LEU A 599 -27.01 6.14 5.04
C LEU A 599 -28.36 5.39 5.01
N SER A 600 -29.21 5.59 6.02
CA SER A 600 -30.48 4.87 6.18
C SER A 600 -31.69 5.58 5.56
N GLY A 601 -31.65 6.91 5.42
CA GLY A 601 -32.88 7.72 5.26
C GLY A 601 -32.93 8.72 4.11
N GLY A 602 -32.02 8.69 3.12
CA GLY A 602 -32.10 9.57 1.94
C GLY A 602 -30.96 10.58 1.78
N GLY A 603 -29.83 10.38 2.48
CA GLY A 603 -28.64 11.21 2.30
C GLY A 603 -28.72 12.59 2.92
N GLU A 604 -29.62 12.81 3.88
CA GLU A 604 -29.64 14.03 4.67
C GLU A 604 -28.38 14.09 5.55
N GLU A 605 -27.72 15.25 5.57
CA GLU A 605 -26.49 15.45 6.35
C GLU A 605 -26.84 15.95 7.74
N THR A 606 -26.61 15.13 8.76
CA THR A 606 -26.80 15.53 10.16
C THR A 606 -25.54 16.22 10.67
N SER A 607 -25.70 17.34 11.39
CA SER A 607 -24.58 18.11 11.95
C SER A 607 -24.66 18.14 13.47
N HIS A 608 -23.58 17.73 14.13
CA HIS A 608 -23.49 17.61 15.59
C HIS A 608 -22.39 18.55 16.11
N PRO A 609 -22.71 19.55 16.94
CA PRO A 609 -21.72 20.46 17.49
C PRO A 609 -20.90 19.78 18.61
N ILE A 610 -19.60 20.04 18.65
CA ILE A 610 -18.67 19.56 19.67
C ILE A 610 -17.89 20.75 20.23
N THR A 611 -17.78 20.82 21.56
CA THR A 611 -16.98 21.85 22.23
C THR A 611 -15.48 21.60 21.97
N PRO A 612 -14.72 22.60 21.50
CA PRO A 612 -13.26 22.51 21.38
C PRO A 612 -12.61 22.12 22.71
N CYS A 613 -11.52 21.36 22.66
CA CYS A 613 -10.81 20.85 23.84
C CYS A 613 -9.30 21.05 23.72
N ALA A 614 -8.60 21.19 24.85
CA ALA A 614 -7.12 21.31 24.86
C ALA A 614 -6.44 19.99 24.47
N GLY A 615 -7.12 18.86 24.62
CA GLY A 615 -6.56 17.56 24.30
C GLY A 615 -7.60 16.51 24.65
N CYS A 616 -8.32 16.03 23.64
CA CYS A 616 -9.33 15.01 23.86
C CYS A 616 -9.37 14.04 22.69
N THR A 617 -9.88 12.85 22.94
CA THR A 617 -10.06 11.85 21.89
C THR A 617 -11.53 11.79 21.49
N HIS A 618 -11.76 11.73 20.18
CA HIS A 618 -13.08 11.64 19.60
C HIS A 618 -13.14 10.52 18.57
N ARG A 619 -14.17 9.68 18.71
CA ARG A 619 -14.51 8.67 17.72
C ARG A 619 -15.26 9.34 16.57
N LEU A 620 -14.79 9.16 15.34
CA LEU A 620 -15.42 9.67 14.12
C LEU A 620 -16.01 8.50 13.33
N PRO A 621 -17.35 8.33 13.34
CA PRO A 621 -18.00 7.24 12.64
C PRO A 621 -17.79 7.28 11.12
N CYS A 622 -18.04 6.15 10.49
CA CYS A 622 -18.07 6.02 9.04
C CYS A 622 -19.05 7.00 8.40
N GLY A 623 -18.67 7.61 7.26
CA GLY A 623 -19.51 8.59 6.58
C GLY A 623 -19.57 9.96 7.26
N CYS A 624 -18.84 10.17 8.35
CA CYS A 624 -18.75 11.45 9.05
C CYS A 624 -17.45 12.20 8.70
N ALA A 625 -17.55 13.53 8.67
CA ALA A 625 -16.45 14.49 8.60
C ALA A 625 -16.43 15.35 9.87
N LEU A 626 -15.27 15.85 10.28
CA LEU A 626 -15.15 16.81 11.38
C LEU A 626 -14.65 18.15 10.84
N ILE A 627 -15.35 19.23 11.14
CA ILE A 627 -15.04 20.58 10.68
C ILE A 627 -14.80 21.47 11.90
N ALA A 628 -13.54 21.78 12.18
CA ALA A 628 -13.14 22.76 13.18
C ALA A 628 -12.86 24.10 12.47
N THR A 629 -13.90 24.96 12.38
CA THR A 629 -13.88 26.19 11.57
C THR A 629 -12.70 27.10 11.93
N GLY A 630 -11.76 27.27 10.99
CA GLY A 630 -10.57 28.11 11.18
C GLY A 630 -9.41 27.44 11.94
N GLU A 631 -9.51 26.14 12.22
CA GLU A 631 -8.48 25.34 12.89
C GLU A 631 -8.03 24.18 12.00
N PHE A 632 -8.89 23.17 11.78
CA PHE A 632 -8.58 22.00 10.95
C PHE A 632 -9.87 21.36 10.40
N SER A 633 -9.73 20.42 9.46
CA SER A 633 -10.84 19.56 9.05
C SER A 633 -10.37 18.13 8.84
N ILE A 634 -11.17 17.17 9.30
CA ILE A 634 -11.01 15.75 9.00
C ILE A 634 -12.00 15.43 7.89
N PRO A 635 -11.54 14.99 6.71
CA PRO A 635 -12.44 14.69 5.60
C PRO A 635 -13.36 13.52 5.95
N ARG A 636 -14.42 13.38 5.16
CA ARG A 636 -15.40 12.31 5.37
C ARG A 636 -14.72 10.94 5.26
N ARG A 637 -14.88 10.11 6.28
CA ARG A 637 -14.33 8.76 6.28
C ARG A 637 -15.12 7.86 5.35
N LEU A 638 -14.43 7.30 4.36
CA LEU A 638 -14.92 6.16 3.59
C LEU A 638 -14.61 4.91 4.41
N CYS A 639 -15.61 4.05 4.59
CA CYS A 639 -15.43 2.77 5.27
C CYS A 639 -15.66 1.64 4.28
N ASP A 640 -14.99 0.52 4.54
CA ASP A 640 -15.24 -0.68 3.78
C ASP A 640 -16.66 -1.18 4.06
N ALA A 641 -17.28 -1.78 3.05
CA ALA A 641 -18.66 -2.25 3.14
C ALA A 641 -18.87 -3.27 4.27
N SER A 642 -17.79 -3.91 4.75
CA SER A 642 -17.78 -4.80 5.91
C SER A 642 -18.02 -4.08 7.24
N ASP A 643 -17.56 -2.83 7.37
CA ASP A 643 -17.70 -2.05 8.62
C ASP A 643 -19.10 -1.44 8.78
N ILE A 644 -19.88 -1.44 7.70
CA ILE A 644 -21.27 -0.95 7.68
C ILE A 644 -22.22 -2.01 8.31
N GLY A 645 -21.73 -3.24 8.50
CA GLY A 645 -22.49 -4.32 9.11
C GLY A 645 -22.51 -4.26 10.63
N LEU A 646 -23.51 -3.56 11.18
CA LEU A 646 -24.26 -3.98 12.37
C LEU A 646 -23.44 -4.79 13.39
N SER A 647 -22.61 -4.13 14.20
CA SER A 647 -22.37 -4.66 15.54
C SER A 647 -23.70 -4.56 16.28
N ASN A 648 -24.56 -5.55 16.10
CA ASN A 648 -25.69 -5.85 16.99
C ASN A 648 -25.16 -6.34 18.35
N ASP A 649 -24.04 -5.80 18.83
CA ASP A 649 -23.64 -5.96 20.21
C ASP A 649 -24.67 -5.17 21.01
N GLU A 650 -25.76 -5.87 21.34
CA GLU A 650 -26.86 -5.50 22.24
C GLU A 650 -26.35 -5.26 23.69
N HIS A 651 -25.13 -4.76 23.87
CA HIS A 651 -24.73 -4.21 25.14
C HIS A 651 -25.43 -2.88 25.36
N GLU A 652 -26.64 -3.02 25.90
CA GLU A 652 -27.33 -2.08 26.78
C GLU A 652 -26.33 -1.17 27.51
N GLU A 653 -26.21 0.08 27.06
CA GLU A 653 -26.15 1.22 27.97
C GLU A 653 -26.60 2.48 27.22
N ASN A 654 -27.89 2.77 27.39
CA ASN A 654 -28.55 4.08 27.26
C ASN A 654 -28.10 4.99 26.10
N ASP A 655 -28.84 4.85 24.99
CA ASP A 655 -29.41 5.95 24.20
C ASP A 655 -28.47 7.13 23.85
N GLY A 656 -27.85 7.04 22.67
CA GLY A 656 -27.73 8.20 21.78
C GLY A 656 -26.41 8.96 21.76
N ASP A 657 -25.45 8.74 22.66
CA ASP A 657 -24.24 9.55 22.67
C ASP A 657 -23.17 9.03 21.69
N ILE A 658 -23.36 9.37 20.42
CA ILE A 658 -22.38 9.25 19.32
C ILE A 658 -21.04 9.96 19.72
N HIS A 659 -21.03 10.73 20.81
CA HIS A 659 -19.91 11.52 21.28
C HIS A 659 -19.34 11.03 22.62
N GLN A 660 -18.91 9.78 22.70
CA GLN A 660 -18.10 9.36 23.84
C GLN A 660 -16.71 10.03 23.78
N ARG A 661 -16.62 11.24 24.35
CA ARG A 661 -15.35 11.93 24.61
C ARG A 661 -14.56 11.09 25.61
N ARG A 662 -13.31 10.80 25.29
CA ARG A 662 -12.40 10.16 26.26
C ARG A 662 -11.21 11.06 26.55
N TYR A 663 -10.82 11.07 27.81
CA TYR A 663 -9.75 11.87 28.36
C TYR A 663 -8.49 11.03 28.47
N ILE A 664 -7.36 11.65 28.17
CA ILE A 664 -6.03 11.07 28.33
C ILE A 664 -5.38 11.67 29.58
N ILE A 665 -4.53 10.90 30.25
CA ILE A 665 -3.72 11.39 31.36
C ILE A 665 -2.30 11.60 30.86
N ASN A 666 -1.71 12.72 31.25
CA ASN A 666 -0.28 12.94 31.08
C ASN A 666 0.50 12.08 32.09
N LEU A 667 0.76 10.81 31.75
CA LEU A 667 1.47 9.87 32.63
C LEU A 667 2.89 10.31 32.98
N PRO A 668 3.69 10.87 32.06
CA PRO A 668 5.00 11.40 32.41
C PRO A 668 4.90 12.36 33.60
N PHE A 669 3.97 13.31 33.50
CA PHE A 669 3.81 14.35 34.48
C PHE A 669 3.19 13.83 35.79
N ALA A 670 2.18 12.96 35.70
CA ALA A 670 1.59 12.31 36.87
C ALA A 670 2.64 11.51 37.65
N ASN A 671 3.47 10.72 36.96
CA ASN A 671 4.52 9.92 37.60
C ASN A 671 5.58 10.79 38.25
N ALA A 672 5.95 11.92 37.62
CA ALA A 672 6.94 12.81 38.19
C ALA A 672 6.43 13.60 39.42
N LEU A 673 5.12 13.84 39.52
CA LEU A 673 4.52 14.50 40.68
C LEU A 673 4.22 13.55 41.84
N TYR A 674 3.65 12.38 41.54
CA TYR A 674 3.12 11.47 42.57
C TYR A 674 4.09 10.35 42.91
N GLY A 675 5.20 10.21 42.17
CA GLY A 675 6.21 9.17 42.37
C GLY A 675 5.64 7.75 42.32
N ASP A 676 6.33 6.82 42.97
CA ASP A 676 5.89 5.42 43.10
C ASP A 676 4.78 5.22 44.16
N GLU A 677 4.39 6.27 44.89
CA GLU A 677 3.43 6.19 46.00
C GLU A 677 2.01 5.89 45.50
N TYR A 678 1.73 6.32 44.28
CA TYR A 678 0.54 5.97 43.53
C TYR A 678 0.92 4.84 42.55
N ASP A 679 0.78 3.58 42.98
CA ASP A 679 0.88 2.38 42.11
C ASP A 679 -0.34 2.35 41.18
N ILE A 680 -0.53 3.42 40.42
CA ILE A 680 -1.60 3.49 39.46
C ILE A 680 -1.10 2.72 38.25
N ASP A 681 -1.65 1.52 38.08
CA ASP A 681 -1.44 0.65 36.94
C ASP A 681 -2.12 1.22 35.68
N PHE A 682 -1.85 2.50 35.39
CA PHE A 682 -2.32 3.13 34.18
C PHE A 682 -1.45 2.69 33.03
N ASN A 683 -2.05 1.84 32.22
CA ASN A 683 -1.51 1.51 30.91
C ASN A 683 -1.55 2.73 29.99
N GLY A 684 -0.56 2.82 29.10
CA GLY A 684 -0.45 3.85 28.06
C GLY A 684 -1.65 3.89 27.11
N GLU A 685 -2.46 2.83 27.08
CA GLU A 685 -3.68 2.69 26.28
C GLU A 685 -4.96 3.14 27.00
N HIS A 686 -4.94 3.26 28.33
CA HIS A 686 -6.17 3.46 29.09
C HIS A 686 -6.69 4.89 28.92
N MET A 687 -7.92 5.03 28.44
CA MET A 687 -8.60 6.31 28.27
C MET A 687 -9.82 6.38 29.19
N PHE A 688 -10.03 7.53 29.81
CA PHE A 688 -11.12 7.71 30.78
C PHE A 688 -12.36 8.26 30.10
N VAL A 689 -13.52 7.69 30.42
CA VAL A 689 -14.82 8.21 29.93
C VAL A 689 -15.18 9.53 30.62
N ARG A 690 -14.71 9.74 31.85
CA ARG A 690 -14.88 10.97 32.61
C ARG A 690 -13.53 11.65 32.80
N GLU A 691 -13.53 12.97 32.92
CA GLU A 691 -12.31 13.70 33.24
C GLU A 691 -11.78 13.16 34.58
N PRO A 692 -10.53 12.68 34.62
CA PRO A 692 -9.97 12.14 35.85
C PRO A 692 -9.90 13.25 36.90
N GLU A 693 -10.26 12.95 38.15
CA GLU A 693 -10.22 13.87 39.29
C GLU A 693 -8.77 14.11 39.78
N ILE A 694 -7.82 14.25 38.85
CA ILE A 694 -6.41 14.52 39.13
C ILE A 694 -6.19 16.01 38.91
N SER A 695 -6.13 16.77 40.00
CA SER A 695 -5.80 18.20 39.94
C SER A 695 -4.29 18.37 39.80
N PHE A 696 -3.84 18.72 38.61
CA PHE A 696 -2.47 19.18 38.42
C PHE A 696 -2.30 20.61 38.95
N PRO A 697 -1.19 20.93 39.63
CA PRO A 697 -0.92 22.29 40.07
C PRO A 697 -0.88 23.22 38.85
N ILE A 698 -1.43 24.43 39.01
CA ILE A 698 -1.38 25.45 37.96
C ILE A 698 0.05 25.98 37.91
N PHE A 699 0.75 25.71 36.81
CA PHE A 699 2.08 26.25 36.55
C PHE A 699 1.93 27.69 36.07
N GLN A 700 2.29 28.63 36.93
CA GLN A 700 2.61 29.97 36.47
C GLN A 700 4.06 29.95 35.98
N PRO A 701 4.34 30.37 34.73
CA PRO A 701 5.71 30.53 34.30
C PRO A 701 6.41 31.46 35.29
N PHE A 702 7.64 31.14 35.65
CA PHE A 702 8.46 31.98 36.51
C PHE A 702 8.58 33.39 35.91
N SER A 703 9.05 34.36 36.70
CA SER A 703 9.27 35.73 36.22
C SER A 703 9.97 35.75 34.87
N GLU A 704 9.69 36.74 34.03
CA GLU A 704 10.25 36.85 32.66
C GLU A 704 11.78 36.64 32.63
N ASP A 705 12.49 37.04 33.69
CA ASP A 705 13.94 36.85 33.85
C ASP A 705 14.35 35.38 33.95
N PHE A 706 13.60 34.56 34.69
CA PHE A 706 13.86 33.13 34.83
C PHE A 706 13.44 32.38 33.57
N THR A 707 12.31 32.76 32.97
CA THR A 707 11.87 32.22 31.68
C THR A 707 12.91 32.51 30.59
N ALA A 708 13.48 33.73 30.57
CA ALA A 708 14.57 34.09 29.65
C ALA A 708 15.91 33.40 29.97
N ALA A 709 16.10 32.89 31.20
CA ALA A 709 17.26 32.09 31.58
C ALA A 709 17.07 30.62 31.14
N ILE A 710 15.87 30.06 31.34
CA ILE A 710 15.49 28.73 30.84
C ILE A 710 15.51 28.67 29.32
N ASP A 711 14.93 29.66 28.63
CA ASP A 711 14.90 29.69 27.16
C ASP A 711 16.30 29.80 26.54
N ARG A 712 17.24 30.42 27.27
CA ARG A 712 18.65 30.47 26.86
C ARG A 712 19.39 29.17 27.13
N ASP A 713 18.97 28.41 28.13
CA ASP A 713 19.59 27.16 28.50
C ASP A 713 18.77 25.98 27.98
N LYS A 714 19.07 25.55 26.75
CA LYS A 714 18.47 24.36 26.12
C LYS A 714 18.50 23.11 27.01
N THR A 715 19.38 23.07 28.00
CA THR A 715 19.47 22.01 29.02
C THR A 715 18.32 22.03 30.04
N PHE A 716 17.80 23.19 30.45
CA PHE A 716 16.66 23.25 31.38
C PHE A 716 15.31 22.96 30.71
N SER A 717 15.18 23.24 29.40
CA SER A 717 13.97 22.89 28.65
C SER A 717 13.80 21.38 28.41
N MET A 718 14.77 20.54 28.79
CA MET A 718 14.81 19.13 28.36
C MET A 718 14.48 18.10 29.45
N ASN A 719 14.52 18.43 30.75
CA ASN A 719 14.28 17.44 31.79
C ASN A 719 13.22 17.89 32.81
N MET A 720 12.01 17.38 32.62
CA MET A 720 10.86 17.61 33.51
C MET A 720 11.15 17.24 34.96
N SER A 721 11.91 16.18 35.24
CA SER A 721 12.26 15.79 36.62
C SER A 721 13.13 16.86 37.31
N SER A 722 14.05 17.47 36.56
CA SER A 722 14.90 18.55 37.06
C SER A 722 14.09 19.83 37.30
N TYR A 723 13.11 20.10 36.43
CA TYR A 723 12.20 21.24 36.58
C TYR A 723 11.31 21.10 37.83
N ILE A 724 10.71 19.92 38.04
CA ILE A 724 9.88 19.64 39.22
C ILE A 724 10.73 19.73 40.50
N ALA A 725 11.94 19.16 40.51
CA ALA A 725 12.86 19.27 41.63
C ALA A 725 13.23 20.74 41.94
N ALA A 726 13.49 21.56 40.92
CA ALA A 726 13.76 22.98 41.10
C ALA A 726 12.55 23.72 41.70
N MET A 727 11.34 23.39 41.24
CA MET A 727 10.10 23.94 41.78
C MET A 727 9.85 23.55 43.23
N GLU A 728 10.13 22.31 43.62
CA GLU A 728 10.02 21.89 45.02
C GLU A 728 10.97 22.68 45.92
N VAL A 729 12.19 22.93 45.47
CA VAL A 729 13.18 23.75 46.19
C VAL A 729 12.67 25.17 46.34
N GLU A 730 12.14 25.77 45.27
CA GLU A 730 11.62 27.14 45.32
C GLU A 730 10.37 27.25 46.19
N ASN A 731 9.45 26.29 46.11
CA ASN A 731 8.27 26.23 46.99
C ASN A 731 8.68 26.09 48.46
N ARG A 732 9.73 25.32 48.78
CA ARG A 732 10.30 25.29 50.13
C ARG A 732 10.84 26.66 50.54
N VAL A 733 11.60 27.33 49.67
CA VAL A 733 12.11 28.69 49.94
C VAL A 733 10.97 29.69 50.15
N TYR A 734 9.89 29.62 49.37
CA TYR A 734 8.72 30.47 49.57
C TYR A 734 7.98 30.13 50.86
N SER A 735 7.81 28.85 51.18
CA SER A 735 7.19 28.42 52.43
C SER A 735 8.02 28.84 53.65
N ASP A 736 9.34 28.75 53.57
CA ASP A 736 10.27 29.19 54.61
C ASP A 736 10.22 30.72 54.77
N LYS A 737 10.18 31.48 53.67
CA LYS A 737 10.01 32.94 53.72
C LYS A 737 8.63 33.35 54.24
N ALA A 738 7.57 32.66 53.83
CA ALA A 738 6.22 32.92 54.29
C ALA A 738 6.07 32.61 55.77
N SER A 739 6.60 31.47 56.24
CA SER A 739 6.60 31.09 57.65
C SER A 739 7.48 32.02 58.50
N ALA A 740 8.62 32.49 57.97
CA ALA A 740 9.43 33.53 58.60
C ALA A 740 8.67 34.86 58.73
N ALA A 741 8.05 35.35 57.65
CA ALA A 741 7.24 36.57 57.66
C ALA A 741 6.02 36.46 58.59
N LEU A 742 5.37 35.29 58.63
CA LEU A 742 4.26 35.02 59.53
C LEU A 742 4.73 34.92 60.99
N GLY A 743 5.95 34.41 61.22
CA GLY A 743 6.66 34.46 62.50
C GLY A 743 6.95 35.89 62.96
N GLU A 744 7.46 36.75 62.07
CA GLU A 744 7.69 38.17 62.34
C GLU A 744 6.38 38.91 62.66
N SER A 745 5.31 38.64 61.90
CA SER A 745 3.99 39.20 62.16
C SER A 745 3.43 38.76 63.52
N LYS A 746 3.57 37.49 63.89
CA LYS A 746 3.18 36.99 65.22
C LYS A 746 4.02 37.64 66.33
N ALA A 747 5.33 37.80 66.14
CA ALA A 747 6.20 38.47 67.10
C ALA A 747 5.79 39.94 67.28
N PHE A 748 5.43 40.63 66.19
CA PHE A 748 4.89 41.99 66.23
C PHE A 748 3.56 42.06 66.98
N ILE A 749 2.62 41.15 66.69
CA ILE A 749 1.32 41.08 67.38
C ILE A 749 1.49 40.78 68.86
N ASN A 750 2.35 39.82 69.23
CA ASN A 750 2.62 39.48 70.62
C ASN A 750 3.27 40.64 71.39
N LYS A 751 4.21 41.35 70.75
CA LYS A 751 4.80 42.57 71.34
C LYS A 751 3.76 43.66 71.52
N THR A 752 2.90 43.87 70.53
CA THR A 752 1.82 44.86 70.61
C THR A 752 0.81 44.48 71.70
N LEU A 753 0.50 43.19 71.85
CA LEU A 753 -0.35 42.69 72.93
C LEU A 753 0.30 42.86 74.31
N SER A 754 1.60 42.58 74.47
CA SER A 754 2.28 42.81 75.75
C SER A 754 2.32 44.29 76.12
N ASP A 755 2.57 45.15 75.13
CA ASP A 755 2.56 46.60 75.33
C ASP A 755 1.16 47.09 75.75
N LEU A 756 0.09 46.47 75.23
CA LEU A 756 -1.29 46.75 75.65
C LEU A 756 -1.61 46.22 77.05
N GLU A 757 -1.16 45.02 77.42
CA GLU A 757 -1.31 44.48 78.78
C GLU A 757 -0.59 45.35 79.83
N ASP A 758 0.59 45.87 79.49
CA ASP A 758 1.34 46.77 80.36
C ASP A 758 0.65 48.14 80.47
N GLN A 759 0.01 48.63 79.40
CA GLN A 759 -0.86 49.81 79.48
C GLN A 759 -2.12 49.58 80.32
N GLU A 760 -2.70 48.38 80.28
CA GLU A 760 -3.83 48.02 81.13
C GLU A 760 -3.44 48.00 82.61
N LYS A 761 -2.26 47.47 82.95
CA LYS A 761 -1.69 47.56 84.31
C LYS A 761 -1.39 49.00 84.74
N GLU A 762 -0.93 49.86 83.83
CA GLU A 762 -0.80 51.30 84.12
C GLU A 762 -2.16 51.97 84.34
N ARG A 763 -3.20 51.57 83.59
CA ARG A 763 -4.57 52.05 83.78
C ARG A 763 -5.13 51.61 85.14
N ASP A 764 -4.86 50.39 85.58
CA ASP A 764 -5.23 49.91 86.91
C ASP A 764 -4.47 50.62 88.03
N ARG A 765 -3.22 51.06 87.79
CA ARG A 765 -2.50 51.97 88.70
C ARG A 765 -3.11 53.37 88.75
N LEU A 766 -3.89 53.79 87.75
CA LEU A 766 -4.64 55.05 87.72
C LEU A 766 -6.07 54.90 88.27
N SER A 767 -6.47 53.71 88.76
CA SER A 767 -7.80 53.47 89.34
C SER A 767 -8.15 54.40 90.52
N TRP A 768 -7.16 55.02 91.18
CA TRP A 768 -7.38 56.05 92.20
C TRP A 768 -8.16 57.29 91.68
N LEU A 769 -8.17 57.55 90.37
CA LEU A 769 -8.96 58.63 89.77
C LEU A 769 -10.47 58.34 89.73
N THR A 770 -10.91 57.08 89.88
CA THR A 770 -12.33 56.71 89.87
C THR A 770 -13.07 57.03 91.18
N VAL A 771 -12.37 57.50 92.21
CA VAL A 771 -12.94 57.89 93.52
C VAL A 771 -13.61 59.29 93.47
N LEU A 772 -13.57 59.99 92.34
CA LEU A 772 -14.14 61.35 92.17
C LEU A 772 -15.57 61.39 91.61
N THR A 773 -16.45 60.47 92.03
CA THR A 773 -17.90 60.63 91.79
C THR A 773 -18.57 61.24 93.03
N PRO A 774 -19.01 62.51 92.99
CA PRO A 774 -19.59 63.17 94.15
C PRO A 774 -21.00 62.63 94.45
N SER A 775 -21.24 62.21 95.69
CA SER A 775 -22.55 61.69 96.12
C SER A 775 -23.48 62.75 96.70
N THR A 776 -23.09 64.04 96.74
CA THR A 776 -23.91 65.12 97.29
C THR A 776 -23.76 66.43 96.52
N ALA A 777 -24.86 67.19 96.44
CA ALA A 777 -25.01 68.37 95.59
C ALA A 777 -24.19 69.60 96.02
N GLU A 778 -23.53 69.59 97.18
CA GLU A 778 -22.75 70.74 97.68
C GLU A 778 -21.27 70.75 97.22
N GLU A 779 -20.76 69.66 96.63
CA GLU A 779 -19.38 69.62 96.10
C GLU A 779 -19.27 69.96 94.60
N ALA A 780 -20.37 70.33 93.94
CA ALA A 780 -20.43 70.57 92.50
C ALA A 780 -19.66 71.83 92.03
N VAL A 781 -19.36 72.79 92.92
CA VAL A 781 -18.69 74.04 92.55
C VAL A 781 -17.17 73.87 92.43
N ILE A 782 -16.56 72.94 93.17
CA ILE A 782 -15.11 72.68 93.09
C ILE A 782 -14.78 71.80 91.88
N VAL A 783 -15.69 70.87 91.53
CA VAL A 783 -15.54 69.99 90.36
C VAL A 783 -15.65 70.76 89.03
N GLY A 784 -16.44 71.85 88.97
CA GLY A 784 -16.61 72.67 87.77
C GLY A 784 -15.38 73.47 87.33
N ILE A 785 -14.43 73.75 88.24
CA ILE A 785 -13.18 74.47 87.91
C ILE A 785 -12.02 73.49 87.73
N ALA A 786 -12.00 72.37 88.47
CA ALA A 786 -10.93 71.38 88.38
C ALA A 786 -10.97 70.55 87.09
N LEU A 787 -12.16 70.17 86.61
CA LEU A 787 -12.31 69.35 85.39
C LEU A 787 -11.73 69.97 84.11
N PRO A 788 -11.96 71.25 83.77
CA PRO A 788 -11.35 71.84 82.57
C PRO A 788 -9.83 71.95 82.69
N ILE A 789 -9.28 72.18 83.89
CA ILE A 789 -7.83 72.21 84.12
C ILE A 789 -7.22 70.81 83.96
N ILE A 790 -7.87 69.78 84.51
CA ILE A 790 -7.44 68.38 84.35
C ILE A 790 -7.56 67.94 82.88
N ALA A 791 -8.61 68.35 82.17
CA ALA A 791 -8.79 68.07 80.75
C ALA A 791 -7.73 68.77 79.88
N ILE A 792 -7.31 69.99 80.23
CA ILE A 792 -6.21 70.70 79.57
C ILE A 792 -4.89 70.00 79.86
N ILE A 793 -4.63 69.60 81.12
CA ILE A 793 -3.40 68.87 81.50
C ILE A 793 -3.33 67.51 80.79
N LEU A 794 -4.44 66.77 80.72
CA LEU A 794 -4.50 65.49 80.00
C LEU A 794 -4.34 65.68 78.49
N ASN A 795 -4.94 66.71 77.88
CA ASN A 795 -4.72 67.03 76.48
C ASN A 795 -3.25 67.41 76.20
N ILE A 796 -2.62 68.22 77.07
CA ILE A 796 -1.20 68.55 76.95
C ILE A 796 -0.34 67.28 77.10
N PHE A 797 -0.68 66.40 78.03
CA PHE A 797 0.04 65.14 78.25
C PHE A 797 -0.07 64.19 77.03
N VAL A 798 -1.27 64.07 76.44
CA VAL A 798 -1.50 63.26 75.23
C VAL A 798 -0.80 63.87 74.01
N ILE A 799 -0.82 65.20 73.86
CA ILE A 799 -0.12 65.91 72.77
C ILE A 799 1.41 65.79 72.92
N CYS A 800 1.94 65.80 74.14
CA CYS A 800 3.37 65.60 74.37
C CYS A 800 3.80 64.14 74.16
N LYS A 801 2.95 63.15 74.46
CA LYS A 801 3.27 61.72 74.28
C LYS A 801 3.13 61.22 72.85
N THR A 802 2.36 61.91 71.99
CA THR A 802 2.20 61.55 70.56
C THR A 802 3.25 62.17 69.64
N LYS A 803 4.16 63.00 70.17
CA LYS A 803 5.27 63.63 69.42
C LYS A 803 6.67 63.05 69.74
N PHE A 804 6.74 62.06 70.62
CA PHE A 804 7.89 61.21 70.87
C PHE A 804 7.52 59.77 70.51
#